data_AF-A0A955W9N2-F1
#
_entry.id   AF-A0A955W9N2-F1
#
_cell.length_a   1.000
_cell.length_b   1.000
_cell.length_c   1.000
_cell.angle_alpha   90.00
_cell.angle_beta   90.00
_cell.angle_gamma   90.00
#
_symmetry.space_group_name_H-M   'P 1'
#
loop_
_entity.id
_entity.type
_entity.pdbx_description
1 polymer ?
#
loop_
_entity_poly.entity_id
_entity_poly.type
_entity_poly.pdbx_seq_one_letter_code
_entity_poly.pdbx_strand_id
1 'polypeptide(L)'
;MRSSHALMCLVLLGTVPGCDCGGPEVPRDGDVLDGAALDGAVGVLDGALLDVGVLDGAPLDGTTDVGVLDGALDGSAHNDDAAVLDASLDGALGDQAALDLGTDPLACTQPGTSSVVRVAEVDAIDLLFMVDNSASMREEQEALVAELPRMVEVLASGDRDDDGTQDFRPVASIHVGVITSDMGIGGTPIPPSAFCGTVLGDDGVMLTEHRGTNASCAPSYPSFLEFMVSSDDPATFAESAGCLAGTGGLGCAFEQQLEAILKALTPADSSVVFEQTRGGTLVRSTRGHGGTGANAGFLRDTSLLALILVSDEDDCSSPDLDLYDVISANPRYPVPRANDGNPSPNLQCTAYREVQYEVIKRYVGGLLELRPDFRDLLLFAAIVGVAPEVVAANTTTTTVDGHTFVDTDYAAILADPSMLEAPNPSATNLVPGCTRPNPNGVGPRNEAYPPRRIVDVARGLDQAGAHGVVASICQSRDPDQGDFRADFTPAVDSILLAIENALPVGCTEDLLARRAGGEVNCEVLERLPAGVSCASQAGRGRDAVPVRVEGSGPSAREVCRVRQLVPTSADLGQQRSPSGAGWFYDDYTSTLPARCPPDHQAIVFTPGAEVTVDAQMTMECLSEPPAGVSRADVGTGCVVNPRACELGGVDLQSLRAQYRRPAATLVCAASGNCHLACTSDADCPGLMRCETIAGQSLCVDPSCAP
;
A
#
# COMPACT_ATOMS: atom_id res chain seq x y z
N MET A 1 21.55 -53.51 -50.89
CA MET A 1 22.68 -52.88 -51.61
C MET A 1 23.21 -51.78 -50.69
N ARG A 2 24.16 -52.04 -49.78
CA ARG A 2 25.62 -52.04 -49.97
C ARG A 2 26.18 -50.81 -50.71
N SER A 3 26.68 -49.85 -49.92
CA SER A 3 28.12 -49.48 -49.81
C SER A 3 28.54 -48.04 -50.19
N SER A 4 29.42 -47.52 -49.31
CA SER A 4 30.64 -46.69 -49.55
C SER A 4 30.55 -45.19 -49.25
N HIS A 5 31.58 -44.47 -48.75
CA HIS A 5 32.75 -44.64 -47.84
C HIS A 5 33.57 -43.32 -47.92
N ALA A 6 34.47 -43.08 -46.95
CA ALA A 6 35.55 -42.06 -46.80
C ALA A 6 35.17 -40.85 -45.90
N LEU A 7 35.72 -40.59 -44.70
CA LEU A 7 37.04 -40.76 -44.05
C LEU A 7 38.11 -39.72 -44.48
N MET A 8 38.43 -38.78 -43.58
CA MET A 8 39.80 -38.26 -43.40
C MET A 8 39.99 -37.66 -41.99
N CYS A 9 40.93 -38.24 -41.23
CA CYS A 9 41.47 -37.77 -39.95
C CYS A 9 42.72 -36.91 -40.19
N LEU A 10 43.02 -35.97 -39.27
CA LEU A 10 44.39 -35.79 -38.77
C LEU A 10 44.39 -35.26 -37.32
N VAL A 11 45.37 -35.76 -36.57
CA VAL A 11 45.61 -35.77 -35.13
C VAL A 11 46.71 -34.76 -34.77
N LEU A 12 46.76 -34.24 -33.52
CA LEU A 12 47.98 -34.22 -32.64
C LEU A 12 47.77 -33.52 -31.27
N LEU A 13 47.74 -34.36 -30.22
CA LEU A 13 48.46 -34.33 -28.92
C LEU A 13 48.52 -33.08 -28.01
N GLY A 14 48.23 -33.29 -26.71
CA GLY A 14 48.83 -32.53 -25.60
C GLY A 14 48.17 -32.62 -24.19
N THR A 15 48.29 -33.76 -23.49
CA THR A 15 48.57 -33.97 -22.03
C THR A 15 47.77 -33.28 -20.88
N VAL A 16 47.27 -34.11 -19.94
CA VAL A 16 46.72 -33.85 -18.56
C VAL A 16 47.87 -33.85 -17.50
N PRO A 17 47.76 -33.40 -16.21
CA PRO A 17 46.95 -33.98 -15.09
C PRO A 17 46.33 -32.93 -14.11
N GLY A 18 45.41 -33.19 -13.17
CA GLY A 18 44.74 -34.40 -12.71
C GLY A 18 43.66 -34.08 -11.66
N CYS A 19 42.76 -35.03 -11.43
CA CYS A 19 41.87 -35.07 -10.26
C CYS A 19 42.09 -36.41 -9.57
N ASP A 20 42.30 -36.34 -8.26
CA ASP A 20 42.59 -37.43 -7.36
C ASP A 20 41.30 -38.09 -6.85
N CYS A 21 41.36 -39.41 -6.64
CA CYS A 21 40.26 -40.25 -6.17
C CYS A 21 40.37 -40.47 -4.66
N GLY A 22 39.23 -40.44 -3.95
CA GLY A 22 39.16 -40.95 -2.58
C GLY A 22 37.74 -41.02 -2.03
N GLY A 23 37.09 -42.18 -2.14
CA GLY A 23 36.13 -42.64 -1.11
C GLY A 23 36.89 -43.34 0.03
N PRO A 24 36.25 -44.04 1.00
CA PRO A 24 34.86 -44.52 1.02
C PRO A 24 34.13 -44.33 2.38
N GLU A 25 32.83 -44.67 2.46
CA GLU A 25 32.27 -45.71 3.37
C GLU A 25 30.75 -45.59 3.53
N VAL A 26 30.09 -46.76 3.49
CA VAL A 26 28.67 -47.02 3.74
C VAL A 26 28.61 -47.84 5.03
N PRO A 27 27.53 -47.71 5.82
CA PRO A 27 26.87 -48.95 6.25
C PRO A 27 25.36 -48.92 6.05
N ARG A 28 24.84 -50.06 5.58
CA ARG A 28 23.46 -50.48 5.75
C ARG A 28 23.40 -51.30 7.04
N ASP A 29 22.39 -51.06 7.86
CA ASP A 29 21.67 -52.11 8.58
C ASP A 29 20.22 -51.64 8.78
N GLY A 30 19.29 -52.55 8.54
CA GLY A 30 17.85 -52.31 8.67
C GLY A 30 17.35 -52.67 10.06
N ASP A 31 16.17 -52.17 10.39
CA ASP A 31 15.21 -52.96 11.17
C ASP A 31 13.77 -52.57 10.81
N VAL A 32 12.98 -53.63 10.71
CA VAL A 32 11.54 -53.72 10.47
C VAL A 32 10.79 -53.29 11.74
N LEU A 33 9.60 -52.67 11.63
CA LEU A 33 8.39 -53.01 12.42
C LEU A 33 7.15 -52.20 11.94
N ASP A 34 6.19 -52.96 11.40
CA ASP A 34 4.73 -52.89 11.49
C ASP A 34 3.96 -51.58 11.76
N GLY A 35 3.14 -51.20 10.77
CA GLY A 35 1.69 -51.48 10.82
C GLY A 35 0.78 -50.57 11.68
N ALA A 36 0.02 -49.70 11.01
CA ALA A 36 -1.43 -49.53 11.25
C ALA A 36 -2.05 -48.62 10.19
N ALA A 37 -2.75 -49.23 9.23
CA ALA A 37 -3.86 -48.61 8.54
C ALA A 37 -5.14 -49.08 9.23
N LEU A 38 -6.03 -48.16 9.61
CA LEU A 38 -7.45 -48.45 9.75
C LEU A 38 -8.28 -47.30 9.19
N ASP A 39 -9.00 -47.70 8.15
CA ASP A 39 -10.14 -47.15 7.45
C ASP A 39 -11.34 -46.94 8.38
N GLY A 40 -12.27 -46.03 8.03
CA GLY A 40 -13.61 -46.08 8.64
C GLY A 40 -14.47 -44.82 8.72
N ALA A 41 -15.20 -44.57 7.63
CA ALA A 41 -16.63 -44.23 7.59
C ALA A 41 -17.12 -42.79 7.90
N VAL A 42 -17.43 -42.09 6.79
CA VAL A 42 -18.77 -41.65 6.35
C VAL A 42 -19.85 -41.44 7.43
N GLY A 43 -20.27 -40.17 7.55
CA GLY A 43 -21.58 -39.76 8.07
C GLY A 43 -22.12 -38.58 7.26
N VAL A 44 -23.13 -38.84 6.43
CA VAL A 44 -23.98 -37.87 5.71
C VAL A 44 -25.16 -37.48 6.61
N LEU A 45 -25.80 -36.32 6.30
CA LEU A 45 -27.07 -35.73 6.78
C LEU A 45 -26.83 -34.45 7.61
N ASP A 46 -27.48 -33.30 7.42
CA ASP A 46 -28.55 -32.79 6.54
C ASP A 46 -28.62 -31.26 6.78
N GLY A 47 -29.15 -30.45 5.86
CA GLY A 47 -29.47 -29.04 6.15
C GLY A 47 -29.28 -28.04 5.00
N ALA A 48 -30.39 -27.76 4.30
CA ALA A 48 -30.49 -26.96 3.10
C ALA A 48 -30.48 -25.42 3.30
N LEU A 49 -30.05 -24.73 2.23
CA LEU A 49 -30.57 -23.49 1.61
C LEU A 49 -31.43 -22.52 2.44
N LEU A 50 -31.01 -21.24 2.47
CA LEU A 50 -31.84 -20.01 2.50
C LEU A 50 -31.01 -18.92 1.78
N ASP A 51 -31.21 -18.64 0.49
CA ASP A 51 -32.19 -17.71 -0.11
C ASP A 51 -32.21 -16.32 0.54
N VAL A 52 -31.51 -15.35 -0.06
CA VAL A 52 -31.65 -13.92 0.22
C VAL A 52 -32.45 -13.30 -0.92
N GLY A 53 -33.77 -13.22 -0.70
CA GLY A 53 -34.70 -12.55 -1.59
C GLY A 53 -34.61 -11.03 -1.46
N VAL A 54 -34.30 -10.39 -2.59
CA VAL A 54 -34.60 -8.98 -2.89
C VAL A 54 -36.10 -8.78 -2.84
N LEU A 55 -36.57 -7.73 -2.16
CA LEU A 55 -37.89 -7.14 -2.42
C LEU A 55 -37.82 -5.61 -2.32
N ASP A 56 -38.19 -4.99 -3.42
CA ASP A 56 -38.46 -3.56 -3.60
C ASP A 56 -39.96 -3.43 -3.94
N GLY A 57 -40.68 -2.43 -3.39
CA GLY A 57 -42.06 -2.11 -3.80
C GLY A 57 -43.02 -1.53 -2.73
N ALA A 58 -43.30 -0.22 -2.87
CA ALA A 58 -44.23 0.71 -2.16
C ALA A 58 -45.76 0.32 -2.25
N PRO A 59 -46.81 1.11 -1.83
CA PRO A 59 -46.88 2.58 -1.56
C PRO A 59 -47.98 3.17 -0.57
N LEU A 60 -48.00 4.52 -0.44
CA LEU A 60 -49.07 5.53 -0.04
C LEU A 60 -49.67 5.56 1.40
N ASP A 61 -49.68 6.71 2.11
CA ASP A 61 -50.65 7.86 2.03
C ASP A 61 -50.62 8.79 3.29
N GLY A 62 -50.78 10.11 3.07
CA GLY A 62 -51.32 11.18 3.97
C GLY A 62 -50.57 11.58 5.26
N THR A 63 -50.39 12.84 5.68
CA THR A 63 -50.97 14.16 5.34
C THR A 63 -50.13 15.29 5.99
N THR A 64 -49.96 16.42 5.30
CA THR A 64 -49.96 17.87 5.71
C THR A 64 -49.63 18.24 7.17
N ASP A 65 -48.87 19.31 7.51
CA ASP A 65 -49.03 20.69 7.03
C ASP A 65 -47.86 21.61 7.44
N VAL A 66 -47.74 22.73 6.72
CA VAL A 66 -46.73 23.79 6.79
C VAL A 66 -47.15 24.87 7.80
N GLY A 67 -46.21 25.59 8.45
CA GLY A 67 -46.55 26.90 9.02
C GLY A 67 -45.60 27.53 10.04
N VAL A 68 -44.70 28.36 9.55
CA VAL A 68 -43.87 29.37 10.24
C VAL A 68 -44.74 30.38 11.02
N LEU A 69 -44.27 30.92 12.16
CA LEU A 69 -44.08 32.38 12.38
C LEU A 69 -43.59 32.79 13.78
N ASP A 70 -42.79 33.84 13.69
CA ASP A 70 -42.06 34.69 14.63
C ASP A 70 -42.93 35.49 15.61
N GLY A 71 -42.35 35.97 16.71
CA GLY A 71 -43.02 36.85 17.67
C GLY A 71 -42.27 37.11 18.97
N ALA A 72 -41.37 38.10 18.93
CA ALA A 72 -40.72 38.75 20.07
C ALA A 72 -41.69 39.27 21.15
N LEU A 73 -41.21 39.39 22.41
CA LEU A 73 -41.05 40.67 23.13
C LEU A 73 -40.78 40.49 24.64
N ASP A 74 -39.79 41.28 25.09
CA ASP A 74 -39.63 41.98 26.38
C ASP A 74 -39.66 41.23 27.73
N GLY A 75 -38.58 41.48 28.50
CA GLY A 75 -38.79 42.25 29.72
C GLY A 75 -38.19 41.70 31.02
N SER A 76 -36.96 42.15 31.29
CA SER A 76 -36.52 42.72 32.57
C SER A 76 -36.37 41.81 33.81
N ALA A 77 -35.09 41.57 34.13
CA ALA A 77 -34.42 41.79 35.41
C ALA A 77 -35.28 42.05 36.67
N HIS A 78 -35.00 41.29 37.74
CA HIS A 78 -34.42 41.88 38.95
C HIS A 78 -33.78 40.83 39.87
N ASN A 79 -32.62 41.23 40.40
CA ASN A 79 -31.83 40.53 41.39
C ASN A 79 -32.46 40.61 42.80
N ASP A 80 -31.84 39.81 43.68
CA ASP A 80 -31.47 40.13 45.06
C ASP A 80 -32.23 39.42 46.20
N ASP A 81 -31.40 38.79 47.01
CA ASP A 81 -31.43 38.69 48.47
C ASP A 81 -32.20 37.56 49.18
N ALA A 82 -31.38 36.57 49.55
CA ALA A 82 -31.02 36.26 50.94
C ALA A 82 -32.07 35.66 51.91
N ALA A 83 -31.83 34.38 52.19
CA ALA A 83 -31.68 33.77 53.52
C ALA A 83 -32.73 34.04 54.61
N VAL A 84 -33.40 32.98 55.09
CA VAL A 84 -33.47 32.63 56.53
C VAL A 84 -33.71 31.11 56.68
N LEU A 85 -32.90 30.50 57.56
CA LEU A 85 -33.01 29.14 58.11
C LEU A 85 -34.29 28.92 58.93
N ASP A 86 -34.94 27.77 58.78
CA ASP A 86 -35.54 27.06 59.92
C ASP A 86 -35.38 25.54 59.76
N ALA A 87 -35.16 24.90 60.90
CA ALA A 87 -34.62 23.55 61.04
C ALA A 87 -35.70 22.49 61.19
N SER A 88 -35.32 21.28 60.75
CA SER A 88 -35.73 19.97 61.23
C SER A 88 -37.14 19.45 60.87
N LEU A 89 -37.13 18.43 60.01
CA LEU A 89 -37.87 17.20 60.27
C LEU A 89 -37.06 16.03 59.71
N ASP A 90 -36.35 15.34 60.61
CA ASP A 90 -35.84 13.99 60.38
C ASP A 90 -37.01 13.03 60.19
N GLY A 91 -37.00 12.28 59.09
CA GLY A 91 -38.13 11.40 58.75
C GLY A 91 -37.99 10.52 57.51
N ALA A 92 -36.78 9.98 57.26
CA ALA A 92 -36.50 8.67 56.65
C ALA A 92 -36.93 8.29 55.20
N LEU A 93 -35.93 7.70 54.51
CA LEU A 93 -35.95 6.84 53.29
C LEU A 93 -36.05 7.60 51.95
N GLY A 94 -35.09 7.61 51.04
CA GLY A 94 -33.84 6.89 50.83
C GLY A 94 -33.37 7.22 49.39
N ASP A 95 -32.07 7.04 49.11
CA ASP A 95 -31.41 7.29 47.82
C ASP A 95 -30.92 8.73 47.54
N GLN A 96 -30.10 9.22 48.46
CA GLN A 96 -28.94 10.02 48.07
C GLN A 96 -27.77 9.03 47.98
N ALA A 97 -27.35 8.69 46.76
CA ALA A 97 -25.98 8.29 46.52
C ALA A 97 -25.11 9.47 46.97
N ALA A 98 -24.73 9.48 48.24
CA ALA A 98 -23.58 10.24 48.68
C ALA A 98 -22.45 9.82 47.73
N LEU A 99 -21.94 10.78 46.97
CA LEU A 99 -20.78 10.62 46.12
C LEU A 99 -19.69 9.91 46.93
N ASP A 100 -19.53 8.60 46.72
CA ASP A 100 -18.35 7.85 47.13
C ASP A 100 -17.24 8.38 46.23
N LEU A 101 -16.74 9.57 46.57
CA LEU A 101 -15.56 10.20 45.98
C LEU A 101 -14.53 10.22 47.10
N GLY A 102 -13.34 9.72 46.79
CA GLY A 102 -12.17 9.90 47.64
C GLY A 102 -11.82 11.38 47.83
N THR A 103 -10.91 11.67 48.77
CA THR A 103 -10.17 12.95 48.72
C THR A 103 -9.57 13.13 47.32
N ASP A 104 -9.50 14.36 46.81
CA ASP A 104 -9.15 14.74 45.42
C ASP A 104 -8.41 13.63 44.65
N PRO A 105 -8.84 13.26 43.42
CA PRO A 105 -8.10 12.31 42.60
C PRO A 105 -6.62 12.71 42.64
N LEU A 106 -5.72 11.73 42.73
CA LEU A 106 -4.29 12.03 42.51
C LEU A 106 -4.26 12.86 41.23
N ALA A 107 -3.86 14.13 41.34
CA ALA A 107 -4.05 15.14 40.28
C ALA A 107 -3.42 14.71 38.94
N CYS A 108 -2.61 13.66 39.00
CA CYS A 108 -1.85 13.01 37.96
C CYS A 108 -2.57 11.81 37.32
N THR A 109 -3.86 11.56 37.57
CA THR A 109 -4.56 10.39 37.00
C THR A 109 -5.81 10.83 36.27
N GLN A 110 -5.94 10.39 35.01
CA GLN A 110 -7.01 10.83 34.13
C GLN A 110 -7.77 9.61 33.58
N PRO A 111 -9.11 9.59 33.67
CA PRO A 111 -9.90 8.63 32.92
C PRO A 111 -9.77 8.94 31.42
N GLY A 112 -9.89 7.93 30.57
CA GLY A 112 -9.71 8.13 29.14
C GLY A 112 -9.85 6.88 28.31
N THR A 113 -9.83 7.07 26.99
CA THR A 113 -9.77 6.00 25.99
C THR A 113 -8.48 6.12 25.20
N SER A 114 -7.78 5.00 25.06
CA SER A 114 -6.58 4.92 24.23
C SER A 114 -6.97 4.67 22.78
N SER A 115 -6.54 5.57 21.90
CA SER A 115 -6.47 5.32 20.46
C SER A 115 -5.02 5.08 20.07
N VAL A 116 -4.82 4.16 19.12
CA VAL A 116 -3.53 3.97 18.46
C VAL A 116 -3.74 4.28 17.00
N VAL A 117 -2.97 5.24 16.50
CA VAL A 117 -2.90 5.64 15.11
C VAL A 117 -1.52 5.23 14.59
N ARG A 118 -1.45 4.64 13.40
CA ARG A 118 -0.15 4.41 12.77
C ARG A 118 0.35 5.76 12.25
N VAL A 119 1.52 6.21 12.71
CA VAL A 119 2.20 7.37 12.11
C VAL A 119 3.00 6.80 10.96
N ALA A 120 2.38 6.67 9.79
CA ALA A 120 3.10 6.22 8.61
C ALA A 120 3.96 7.38 8.12
N GLU A 121 5.23 7.40 8.53
CA GLU A 121 6.26 8.06 7.72
C GLU A 121 6.64 7.01 6.67
N VAL A 122 6.09 7.13 5.47
CA VAL A 122 6.44 6.23 4.37
C VAL A 122 7.77 6.70 3.83
N ASP A 123 8.85 6.05 4.25
CA ASP A 123 10.22 6.31 3.77
C ASP A 123 10.73 5.17 2.87
N ALA A 124 9.85 4.26 2.47
CA ALA A 124 10.13 3.13 1.60
C ALA A 124 9.15 3.09 0.43
N ILE A 125 9.63 2.79 -0.77
CA ILE A 125 8.81 2.62 -1.97
C ILE A 125 9.18 1.33 -2.71
N ASP A 126 8.16 0.58 -3.12
CA ASP A 126 8.30 -0.61 -3.97
C ASP A 126 7.75 -0.29 -5.36
N LEU A 127 8.64 -0.18 -6.34
CA LEU A 127 8.34 0.11 -7.74
C LEU A 127 8.29 -1.20 -8.53
N LEU A 128 7.10 -1.55 -9.05
CA LEU A 128 6.96 -2.65 -9.99
C LEU A 128 6.73 -2.08 -11.40
N PHE A 129 7.70 -2.30 -12.29
CA PHE A 129 7.53 -2.03 -13.72
C PHE A 129 6.96 -3.27 -14.42
N MET A 130 5.77 -3.12 -14.98
CA MET A 130 5.26 -4.03 -16.01
C MET A 130 5.60 -3.40 -17.35
N VAL A 131 6.54 -4.00 -18.06
CA VAL A 131 6.99 -3.51 -19.37
C VAL A 131 6.57 -4.51 -20.42
N ASP A 132 5.70 -4.07 -21.30
CA ASP A 132 5.35 -4.82 -22.48
C ASP A 132 6.59 -5.07 -23.36
N ASN A 133 6.83 -6.36 -23.60
CA ASN A 133 8.00 -6.87 -24.32
C ASN A 133 7.67 -7.29 -25.75
N SER A 134 6.57 -6.78 -26.30
CA SER A 134 6.20 -6.93 -27.70
C SER A 134 7.16 -6.20 -28.65
N ALA A 135 7.11 -6.54 -29.93
CA ALA A 135 8.09 -6.06 -30.91
C ALA A 135 7.95 -4.56 -31.25
N SER A 136 6.78 -3.96 -31.03
CA SER A 136 6.49 -2.54 -31.26
C SER A 136 7.07 -1.64 -30.17
N MET A 137 7.22 -2.15 -28.94
CA MET A 137 7.58 -1.39 -27.73
C MET A 137 9.03 -0.92 -27.62
N ARG A 138 9.86 -1.08 -28.65
CA ARG A 138 11.30 -0.84 -28.51
C ARG A 138 11.66 0.63 -28.26
N GLU A 139 11.00 1.56 -28.96
CA GLU A 139 11.27 3.00 -28.76
C GLU A 139 10.77 3.47 -27.38
N GLU A 140 9.65 2.89 -26.91
CA GLU A 140 9.01 3.14 -25.62
C GLU A 140 9.87 2.60 -24.46
N GLN A 141 10.45 1.41 -24.61
CA GLN A 141 11.42 0.86 -23.65
C GLN A 141 12.66 1.75 -23.55
N GLU A 142 13.19 2.26 -24.68
CA GLU A 142 14.32 3.19 -24.67
C GLU A 142 13.98 4.52 -23.96
N ALA A 143 12.76 5.04 -24.15
CA ALA A 143 12.29 6.23 -23.44
C ALA A 143 12.12 6.00 -21.94
N LEU A 144 11.55 4.86 -21.53
CA LEU A 144 11.46 4.48 -20.12
C LEU A 144 12.84 4.40 -19.48
N VAL A 145 13.79 3.71 -20.11
CA VAL A 145 15.16 3.56 -19.60
C VAL A 145 15.86 4.92 -19.47
N ALA A 146 15.58 5.87 -20.36
CA ALA A 146 16.15 7.21 -20.30
C ALA A 146 15.64 8.04 -19.11
N GLU A 147 14.43 7.78 -18.61
CA GLU A 147 13.83 8.51 -17.47
C GLU A 147 14.16 7.92 -16.10
N LEU A 148 14.56 6.63 -16.03
CA LEU A 148 14.87 5.98 -14.76
C LEU A 148 15.91 6.72 -13.91
N PRO A 149 17.01 7.27 -14.46
CA PRO A 149 17.94 8.07 -13.67
C PRO A 149 17.29 9.27 -12.99
N ARG A 150 16.42 10.00 -13.70
CA ARG A 150 15.68 11.13 -13.14
C ARG A 150 14.72 10.67 -12.04
N MET A 151 13.95 9.61 -12.30
CA MET A 151 13.00 9.08 -11.32
C MET A 151 13.71 8.67 -10.02
N VAL A 152 14.81 7.91 -10.11
CA VAL A 152 15.58 7.48 -8.94
C VAL A 152 16.19 8.67 -8.22
N GLU A 153 16.76 9.63 -8.94
CA GLU A 153 17.36 10.83 -8.33
C GLU A 153 16.32 11.64 -7.56
N VAL A 154 15.16 11.93 -8.16
CA VAL A 154 14.06 12.67 -7.51
C VAL A 154 13.58 11.94 -6.26
N LEU A 155 13.43 10.61 -6.32
CA LEU A 155 13.03 9.83 -5.14
C LEU A 155 14.11 9.87 -4.04
N ALA A 156 15.38 9.79 -4.42
CA ALA A 156 16.51 9.78 -3.48
C ALA A 156 16.84 11.16 -2.90
N SER A 157 16.53 12.25 -3.60
CA SER A 157 16.78 13.64 -3.18
C SER A 157 15.56 14.30 -2.54
N GLY A 158 14.35 13.91 -2.97
CA GLY A 158 13.09 14.55 -2.63
C GLY A 158 12.84 15.86 -3.40
N ASP A 159 13.68 16.20 -4.38
CA ASP A 159 13.65 17.44 -5.15
C ASP A 159 13.19 17.10 -6.60
N ARG A 160 11.90 17.32 -6.88
CA ARG A 160 11.23 16.96 -8.14
C ARG A 160 11.46 18.03 -9.21
N ASP A 161 11.57 19.29 -8.81
CA ASP A 161 11.71 20.43 -9.71
C ASP A 161 13.16 20.93 -9.92
N ASP A 162 14.12 20.33 -9.22
CA ASP A 162 15.57 20.62 -9.30
C ASP A 162 15.89 22.08 -8.94
N ASP A 163 15.10 22.68 -8.04
CA ASP A 163 15.34 24.04 -7.54
C ASP A 163 16.32 24.09 -6.35
N GLY A 164 16.72 22.91 -5.84
CA GLY A 164 17.59 22.74 -4.68
C GLY A 164 16.84 22.67 -3.35
N THR A 165 15.52 22.70 -3.38
CA THR A 165 14.59 22.54 -2.25
C THR A 165 13.88 21.20 -2.37
N GLN A 166 13.65 20.56 -1.23
CA GLN A 166 12.90 19.30 -1.21
C GLN A 166 11.39 19.58 -1.34
N ASP A 167 10.77 19.04 -2.38
CA ASP A 167 9.32 19.00 -2.59
C ASP A 167 8.66 17.98 -1.64
N PHE A 168 9.30 16.82 -1.50
CA PHE A 168 8.92 15.79 -0.53
C PHE A 168 10.14 15.25 0.18
N ARG A 169 9.92 14.49 1.27
CA ARG A 169 11.04 13.88 1.96
C ARG A 169 11.64 12.76 1.09
N PRO A 170 12.95 12.76 0.82
CA PRO A 170 13.57 11.66 0.10
C PRO A 170 13.29 10.30 0.74
N VAL A 171 12.97 9.31 -0.09
CA VAL A 171 12.71 7.95 0.37
C VAL A 171 14.03 7.32 0.82
N ALA A 172 14.05 6.70 1.99
CA ALA A 172 15.24 6.05 2.53
C ALA A 172 15.59 4.76 1.77
N SER A 173 14.58 4.08 1.20
CA SER A 173 14.76 2.78 0.55
C SER A 173 13.83 2.54 -0.64
N ILE A 174 14.39 2.06 -1.75
CA ILE A 174 13.66 1.75 -2.99
C ILE A 174 13.84 0.27 -3.33
N HIS A 175 12.75 -0.44 -3.58
CA HIS A 175 12.78 -1.71 -4.31
C HIS A 175 12.34 -1.49 -5.76
N VAL A 176 13.04 -2.08 -6.73
CA VAL A 176 12.63 -2.08 -8.15
C VAL A 176 12.52 -3.52 -8.65
N GLY A 177 11.30 -3.92 -8.99
CA GLY A 177 11.01 -5.17 -9.70
C GLY A 177 10.60 -4.87 -11.13
N VAL A 178 11.00 -5.73 -12.08
CA VAL A 178 10.56 -5.64 -13.48
C VAL A 178 9.96 -6.98 -13.90
N ILE A 179 8.76 -6.92 -14.48
CA ILE A 179 8.05 -8.06 -15.09
C ILE A 179 7.64 -7.71 -16.52
N THR A 180 7.23 -8.71 -17.29
CA THR A 180 6.73 -8.53 -18.66
C THR A 180 5.25 -8.87 -18.77
N SER A 181 4.65 -8.56 -19.92
CA SER A 181 3.28 -8.96 -20.28
C SER A 181 3.15 -10.45 -20.64
N ASP A 182 4.26 -11.20 -20.77
CA ASP A 182 4.25 -12.60 -21.20
C ASP A 182 3.90 -13.56 -20.04
N MET A 183 2.62 -13.92 -19.95
CA MET A 183 2.11 -14.96 -19.04
C MET A 183 1.99 -16.34 -19.71
N GLY A 184 2.42 -16.43 -20.99
CA GLY A 184 2.19 -17.57 -21.85
C GLY A 184 0.72 -17.85 -22.15
N ILE A 185 0.50 -18.74 -23.12
CA ILE A 185 -0.85 -19.13 -23.58
C ILE A 185 -1.17 -20.60 -23.28
N GLY A 186 -0.55 -21.16 -22.25
CA GLY A 186 -0.83 -22.53 -21.81
C GLY A 186 -0.52 -23.62 -22.83
N GLY A 187 0.51 -23.41 -23.65
CA GLY A 187 0.92 -24.35 -24.69
C GLY A 187 -0.13 -24.52 -25.79
N THR A 188 -1.02 -23.54 -25.95
CA THR A 188 -1.89 -23.47 -27.13
C THR A 188 -1.01 -23.38 -28.40
N PRO A 189 -1.26 -24.20 -29.42
CA PRO A 189 -0.49 -24.15 -30.66
C PRO A 189 -0.59 -22.77 -31.33
N ILE A 190 0.55 -22.18 -31.68
CA ILE A 190 0.62 -20.86 -32.32
C ILE A 190 1.88 -20.79 -33.23
N PRO A 191 1.91 -19.94 -34.27
CA PRO A 191 3.12 -19.76 -35.07
C PRO A 191 4.28 -19.23 -34.20
N PRO A 192 5.53 -19.70 -34.42
CA PRO A 192 6.70 -19.22 -33.66
C PRO A 192 6.92 -17.70 -33.72
N SER A 193 6.43 -17.03 -34.76
CA SER A 193 6.49 -15.58 -34.92
C SER A 193 5.61 -14.80 -33.93
N ALA A 194 4.72 -15.48 -33.19
CA ALA A 194 3.94 -14.88 -32.12
C ALA A 194 4.65 -14.96 -30.76
N PHE A 195 5.82 -15.60 -30.70
CA PHE A 195 6.70 -15.71 -29.52
C PHE A 195 6.08 -16.30 -28.23
N CYS A 196 4.82 -16.72 -28.22
CA CYS A 196 4.17 -17.42 -27.10
C CYS A 196 4.59 -18.91 -26.99
N GLY A 197 5.87 -19.20 -27.17
CA GLY A 197 6.39 -20.57 -27.30
C GLY A 197 6.50 -21.34 -25.99
N THR A 198 6.44 -20.64 -24.85
CA THR A 198 6.50 -21.23 -23.52
C THR A 198 5.10 -21.36 -22.93
N VAL A 199 4.97 -22.32 -22.02
CA VAL A 199 3.67 -22.70 -21.46
C VAL A 199 3.15 -21.67 -20.44
N LEU A 200 4.05 -20.95 -19.77
CA LEU A 200 3.74 -19.95 -18.73
C LEU A 200 4.40 -18.59 -19.01
N GLY A 201 5.07 -18.39 -20.15
CA GLY A 201 5.78 -17.13 -20.38
C GLY A 201 6.86 -16.90 -19.32
N ASP A 202 6.94 -15.65 -18.87
CA ASP A 202 7.66 -15.18 -17.68
C ASP A 202 6.83 -15.33 -16.40
N ASP A 203 5.54 -15.65 -16.50
CA ASP A 203 4.65 -16.04 -15.41
C ASP A 203 4.46 -15.01 -14.29
N GLY A 204 4.79 -13.74 -14.53
CA GLY A 204 4.83 -12.70 -13.50
C GLY A 204 5.99 -12.86 -12.51
N VAL A 205 7.00 -13.66 -12.84
CA VAL A 205 8.25 -13.73 -12.07
C VAL A 205 9.13 -12.56 -12.49
N MET A 206 9.71 -11.87 -11.51
CA MET A 206 10.59 -10.73 -11.79
C MET A 206 11.84 -11.15 -12.55
N LEU A 207 12.24 -10.31 -13.50
CA LEU A 207 13.38 -10.55 -14.37
C LEU A 207 14.69 -10.48 -13.59
N THR A 208 15.52 -11.51 -13.75
CA THR A 208 16.88 -11.58 -13.19
C THR A 208 17.95 -11.46 -14.27
N GLU A 209 17.57 -11.29 -15.53
CA GLU A 209 18.49 -11.26 -16.66
C GLU A 209 18.13 -10.11 -17.60
N HIS A 210 19.15 -9.39 -18.08
CA HIS A 210 18.97 -8.38 -19.13
C HIS A 210 18.57 -9.05 -20.46
N ARG A 211 17.54 -8.52 -21.12
CA ARG A 211 17.00 -9.05 -22.39
C ARG A 211 17.05 -8.04 -23.54
N GLY A 212 17.45 -6.80 -23.26
CA GLY A 212 17.64 -5.77 -24.25
C GLY A 212 18.94 -5.92 -25.05
N THR A 213 19.34 -4.86 -25.73
CA THR A 213 20.52 -4.84 -26.60
C THR A 213 21.75 -4.20 -25.97
N ASN A 214 21.68 -3.78 -24.71
CA ASN A 214 22.77 -3.04 -24.07
C ASN A 214 23.84 -4.01 -23.54
N ALA A 215 24.98 -4.05 -24.24
CA ALA A 215 26.09 -4.92 -23.89
C ALA A 215 26.83 -4.53 -22.59
N SER A 216 26.54 -3.37 -22.00
CA SER A 216 27.13 -2.97 -20.70
C SER A 216 26.40 -3.59 -19.50
N CYS A 217 25.21 -4.17 -19.71
CA CYS A 217 24.42 -4.76 -18.64
C CYS A 217 25.08 -6.02 -18.08
N ALA A 218 24.91 -6.24 -16.78
CA ALA A 218 25.36 -7.46 -16.12
C ALA A 218 24.57 -8.67 -16.65
N PRO A 219 25.17 -9.87 -16.68
CA PRO A 219 24.49 -11.07 -17.17
C PRO A 219 23.38 -11.55 -16.23
N SER A 220 23.39 -11.14 -14.96
CA SER A 220 22.38 -11.50 -13.97
C SER A 220 22.23 -10.44 -12.88
N TYR A 221 21.01 -10.31 -12.37
CA TYR A 221 20.59 -9.43 -11.29
C TYR A 221 19.84 -10.24 -10.22
N PRO A 222 19.68 -9.70 -8.99
CA PRO A 222 18.75 -10.25 -8.01
C PRO A 222 17.30 -10.21 -8.53
N SER A 223 16.38 -10.90 -7.85
CA SER A 223 14.96 -10.94 -8.20
C SER A 223 14.30 -9.56 -8.19
N PHE A 224 14.80 -8.64 -7.38
CA PHE A 224 14.47 -7.22 -7.44
C PHE A 224 15.70 -6.45 -6.96
N LEU A 225 15.84 -5.21 -7.42
CA LEU A 225 16.94 -4.35 -7.01
C LEU A 225 16.56 -3.62 -5.72
N GLU A 226 17.52 -3.47 -4.82
CA GLU A 226 17.37 -2.72 -3.58
C GLU A 226 18.32 -1.51 -3.61
N PHE A 227 17.83 -0.37 -3.16
CA PHE A 227 18.59 0.87 -3.02
C PHE A 227 18.35 1.47 -1.65
N MET A 228 19.43 1.95 -1.03
CA MET A 228 19.46 2.64 0.25
C MET A 228 20.20 3.97 0.09
N VAL A 229 19.50 5.09 0.32
CA VAL A 229 20.07 6.45 0.16
C VAL A 229 21.36 6.66 0.98
N SER A 230 21.50 5.99 2.12
CA SER A 230 22.66 6.14 3.00
C SER A 230 23.95 5.50 2.47
N SER A 231 23.86 4.57 1.52
CA SER A 231 25.00 3.72 1.13
C SER A 231 25.18 3.51 -0.36
N ASP A 232 24.12 3.70 -1.15
CA ASP A 232 24.14 3.38 -2.57
C ASP A 232 24.20 4.64 -3.44
N ASP A 233 24.71 4.49 -4.65
CA ASP A 233 24.78 5.55 -5.66
C ASP A 233 23.53 5.52 -6.55
N PRO A 234 22.72 6.59 -6.59
CA PRO A 234 21.48 6.64 -7.37
C PRO A 234 21.68 6.32 -8.86
N ALA A 235 22.76 6.84 -9.45
CA ALA A 235 23.06 6.63 -10.87
C ALA A 235 23.35 5.17 -11.19
N THR A 236 24.21 4.51 -10.39
CA THR A 236 24.54 3.08 -10.55
C THR A 236 23.31 2.19 -10.37
N PHE A 237 22.44 2.53 -9.41
CA PHE A 237 21.18 1.82 -9.21
C PHE A 237 20.23 1.98 -10.40
N ALA A 238 20.06 3.22 -10.90
CA ALA A 238 19.22 3.50 -12.05
C ALA A 238 19.72 2.81 -13.33
N GLU A 239 21.04 2.72 -13.54
CA GLU A 239 21.61 1.95 -14.65
C GLU A 239 21.22 0.45 -14.57
N SER A 240 21.25 -0.12 -13.36
CA SER A 240 20.85 -1.51 -13.12
C SER A 240 19.36 -1.71 -13.38
N ALA A 241 18.51 -0.78 -12.91
CA ALA A 241 17.08 -0.79 -13.18
C ALA A 241 16.79 -0.67 -14.68
N GLY A 242 17.50 0.21 -15.39
CA GLY A 242 17.39 0.38 -16.83
C GLY A 242 17.78 -0.86 -17.62
N CYS A 243 18.78 -1.62 -17.16
CA CYS A 243 19.10 -2.91 -17.75
C CYS A 243 17.95 -3.92 -17.63
N LEU A 244 17.21 -3.97 -16.52
CA LEU A 244 16.06 -4.87 -16.41
C LEU A 244 14.83 -4.35 -17.16
N ALA A 245 14.59 -3.03 -17.15
CA ALA A 245 13.46 -2.39 -17.83
C ALA A 245 13.55 -2.48 -19.37
N GLY A 246 14.75 -2.63 -19.93
CA GLY A 246 14.94 -3.05 -21.32
C GLY A 246 14.65 -4.55 -21.49
N THR A 247 13.36 -4.90 -21.54
CA THR A 247 12.87 -6.30 -21.55
C THR A 247 13.00 -7.00 -22.90
N GLY A 248 13.34 -6.25 -23.96
CA GLY A 248 13.45 -6.75 -25.33
C GLY A 248 12.08 -6.80 -26.03
N GLY A 249 12.07 -7.20 -27.31
CA GLY A 249 10.88 -7.17 -28.17
C GLY A 249 10.41 -8.54 -28.67
N LEU A 250 10.69 -9.61 -27.91
CA LEU A 250 10.39 -11.01 -28.28
C LEU A 250 9.39 -11.66 -27.31
N GLY A 251 8.52 -10.86 -26.69
CA GLY A 251 7.43 -11.30 -25.83
C GLY A 251 6.26 -11.91 -26.60
N CYS A 252 5.44 -12.67 -25.88
CA CYS A 252 4.23 -13.27 -26.43
C CYS A 252 3.26 -12.20 -26.99
N ALA A 253 2.79 -12.41 -28.21
CA ALA A 253 1.83 -11.55 -28.90
C ALA A 253 0.40 -11.55 -28.33
N PHE A 254 0.17 -12.25 -27.20
CA PHE A 254 -1.06 -12.17 -26.41
C PHE A 254 -0.67 -11.65 -25.03
N GLU A 255 -0.71 -10.33 -24.93
CA GLU A 255 -0.21 -9.58 -23.78
C GLU A 255 -1.21 -9.64 -22.61
N GLN A 256 -0.70 -9.96 -21.43
CA GLN A 256 -1.51 -10.21 -20.23
C GLN A 256 -1.00 -9.33 -19.07
N GLN A 257 -0.92 -8.03 -19.33
CA GLN A 257 -0.36 -6.99 -18.47
C GLN A 257 -0.94 -7.04 -17.04
N LEU A 258 -2.28 -7.05 -16.93
CA LEU A 258 -2.95 -6.96 -15.63
C LEU A 258 -2.83 -8.26 -14.83
N GLU A 259 -2.91 -9.41 -15.51
CA GLU A 259 -2.71 -10.71 -14.84
C GLU A 259 -1.25 -10.90 -14.40
N ALA A 260 -0.27 -10.40 -15.17
CA ALA A 260 1.14 -10.42 -14.80
C ALA A 260 1.42 -9.62 -13.52
N ILE A 261 0.92 -8.37 -13.45
CA ILE A 261 1.04 -7.53 -12.23
C ILE A 261 0.42 -8.24 -11.04
N LEU A 262 -0.83 -8.69 -11.19
CA LEU A 262 -1.54 -9.31 -10.09
C LEU A 262 -0.86 -10.59 -9.62
N LYS A 263 -0.34 -11.42 -10.55
CA LYS A 263 0.38 -12.64 -10.22
C LYS A 263 1.71 -12.37 -9.52
N ALA A 264 2.46 -11.36 -9.98
CA ALA A 264 3.74 -11.00 -9.40
C ALA A 264 3.63 -10.65 -7.91
N LEU A 265 2.53 -10.01 -7.51
CA LEU A 265 2.35 -9.46 -6.17
C LEU A 265 1.48 -10.32 -5.24
N THR A 266 0.56 -11.10 -5.79
CA THR A 266 -0.32 -11.97 -4.99
C THR A 266 0.53 -12.96 -4.18
N PRO A 267 0.35 -13.06 -2.84
CA PRO A 267 1.05 -14.05 -2.04
C PRO A 267 0.81 -15.48 -2.52
N ALA A 268 1.84 -16.32 -2.52
CA ALA A 268 1.73 -17.71 -2.98
C ALA A 268 0.73 -18.55 -2.17
N ASP A 269 0.47 -18.17 -0.92
CA ASP A 269 -0.52 -18.76 -0.02
C ASP A 269 -1.89 -18.07 -0.04
N SER A 270 -2.08 -17.08 -0.92
CA SER A 270 -3.35 -16.40 -1.13
C SER A 270 -4.45 -17.35 -1.62
N SER A 271 -5.69 -16.99 -1.32
CA SER A 271 -6.88 -17.63 -1.88
C SER A 271 -7.06 -17.30 -3.37
N VAL A 272 -6.46 -16.21 -3.85
CA VAL A 272 -6.43 -15.84 -5.26
C VAL A 272 -5.55 -16.82 -6.03
N VAL A 273 -6.12 -17.47 -7.04
CA VAL A 273 -5.45 -18.46 -7.90
C VAL A 273 -5.49 -18.05 -9.36
N PHE A 274 -4.54 -18.58 -10.13
CA PHE A 274 -4.34 -18.27 -11.54
C PHE A 274 -4.68 -19.52 -12.34
N GLU A 275 -5.97 -19.64 -12.64
CA GLU A 275 -6.56 -20.78 -13.31
C GLU A 275 -6.51 -20.63 -14.83
N GLN A 276 -6.31 -21.76 -15.50
CA GLN A 276 -6.34 -21.87 -16.94
C GLN A 276 -7.20 -23.07 -17.33
N THR A 277 -8.13 -22.79 -18.23
CA THR A 277 -9.14 -23.73 -18.71
C THR A 277 -8.98 -23.95 -20.21
N ARG A 278 -9.37 -25.13 -20.68
CA ARG A 278 -9.42 -25.48 -22.11
C ARG A 278 -10.65 -26.34 -22.35
N GLY A 279 -11.47 -26.01 -23.33
CA GLY A 279 -12.76 -26.67 -23.56
C GLY A 279 -13.68 -26.62 -22.33
N GLY A 280 -13.57 -25.59 -21.50
CA GLY A 280 -14.33 -25.44 -20.25
C GLY A 280 -13.87 -26.37 -19.11
N THR A 281 -12.75 -27.06 -19.26
CA THR A 281 -12.14 -27.89 -18.22
C THR A 281 -10.92 -27.19 -17.65
N LEU A 282 -10.80 -27.13 -16.32
CA LEU A 282 -9.59 -26.66 -15.65
C LEU A 282 -8.41 -27.58 -16.02
N VAL A 283 -7.41 -27.02 -16.72
CA VAL A 283 -6.20 -27.75 -17.11
C VAL A 283 -5.00 -27.40 -16.24
N ARG A 284 -5.04 -26.24 -15.58
CA ARG A 284 -4.00 -25.80 -14.67
C ARG A 284 -4.53 -24.77 -13.67
N SER A 285 -4.01 -24.82 -12.46
CA SER A 285 -4.14 -23.76 -11.46
C SER A 285 -2.76 -23.47 -10.88
N THR A 286 -2.35 -22.21 -10.87
CA THR A 286 -1.07 -21.76 -10.30
C THR A 286 -1.30 -20.76 -9.16
N ARG A 287 -0.25 -20.47 -8.40
CA ARG A 287 -0.24 -19.51 -7.28
C ARG A 287 0.44 -18.21 -7.70
N GLY A 288 0.22 -17.16 -6.93
CA GLY A 288 0.97 -15.91 -7.08
C GLY A 288 2.43 -16.05 -6.63
N HIS A 289 3.22 -15.04 -6.90
CA HIS A 289 4.67 -15.02 -6.63
C HIS A 289 5.08 -14.13 -5.46
N GLY A 290 4.18 -13.33 -4.90
CA GLY A 290 4.45 -12.53 -3.69
C GLY A 290 4.56 -13.37 -2.42
N GLY A 291 4.85 -12.72 -1.29
CA GLY A 291 4.92 -13.36 0.03
C GLY A 291 5.99 -14.45 0.08
N THR A 292 5.57 -15.72 0.04
CA THR A 292 6.47 -16.89 0.05
C THR A 292 6.77 -17.46 -1.36
N GLY A 293 6.33 -16.78 -2.42
CA GLY A 293 6.53 -17.18 -3.81
C GLY A 293 7.89 -16.80 -4.41
N ALA A 294 7.97 -16.81 -5.75
CA ALA A 294 9.22 -16.54 -6.47
C ALA A 294 9.74 -15.09 -6.31
N ASN A 295 8.84 -14.14 -6.05
CA ASN A 295 9.12 -12.72 -5.81
C ASN A 295 9.11 -12.39 -4.31
N ALA A 296 9.37 -13.38 -3.44
CA ALA A 296 9.39 -13.19 -1.99
C ALA A 296 10.35 -12.06 -1.58
N GLY A 297 9.90 -11.21 -0.66
CA GLY A 297 10.67 -10.09 -0.14
C GLY A 297 10.54 -8.77 -0.92
N PHE A 298 9.93 -8.77 -2.11
CA PHE A 298 9.75 -7.55 -2.88
C PHE A 298 8.79 -6.55 -2.20
N LEU A 299 7.55 -6.97 -1.94
CA LEU A 299 6.51 -6.10 -1.37
C LEU A 299 6.65 -6.03 0.15
N ARG A 300 7.00 -4.85 0.67
CA ARG A 300 7.12 -4.56 2.10
C ARG A 300 5.79 -4.10 2.66
N ASP A 301 5.51 -4.34 3.95
CA ASP A 301 4.20 -4.04 4.56
C ASP A 301 3.90 -2.54 4.69
N THR A 302 4.93 -1.69 4.72
CA THR A 302 4.82 -0.25 5.05
C THR A 302 5.32 0.67 3.94
N SER A 303 5.65 0.14 2.78
CA SER A 303 6.08 0.92 1.62
C SER A 303 4.90 1.48 0.83
N LEU A 304 5.13 2.60 0.15
CA LEU A 304 4.30 2.97 -0.99
C LEU A 304 4.51 1.93 -2.09
N LEU A 305 3.45 1.29 -2.57
CA LEU A 305 3.50 0.39 -3.72
C LEU A 305 3.13 1.18 -4.97
N ALA A 306 4.09 1.36 -5.88
CA ALA A 306 3.89 2.03 -7.15
C ALA A 306 4.01 1.04 -8.32
N LEU A 307 2.88 0.83 -9.00
CA LEU A 307 2.75 -0.05 -10.16
C LEU A 307 2.84 0.80 -11.42
N ILE A 308 3.88 0.61 -12.21
CA ILE A 308 4.11 1.37 -13.45
C ILE A 308 3.95 0.42 -14.64
N LEU A 309 2.84 0.57 -15.34
CA LEU A 309 2.43 -0.24 -16.48
C LEU A 309 2.75 0.53 -17.77
N VAL A 310 3.56 -0.05 -18.66
CA VAL A 310 3.91 0.54 -19.97
C VAL A 310 3.53 -0.44 -21.08
N SER A 311 2.59 -0.07 -21.95
CA SER A 311 2.16 -0.90 -23.10
C SER A 311 1.46 -0.07 -24.18
N ASP A 312 1.63 -0.47 -25.43
CA ASP A 312 0.93 0.09 -26.59
C ASP A 312 -0.35 -0.70 -26.97
N GLU A 313 -0.69 -1.77 -26.27
CA GLU A 313 -1.97 -2.49 -26.41
C GLU A 313 -2.80 -2.51 -25.11
N ASP A 314 -3.99 -3.12 -25.16
CA ASP A 314 -4.84 -3.33 -23.99
C ASP A 314 -4.74 -4.77 -23.49
N ASP A 315 -5.10 -4.99 -22.23
CA ASP A 315 -5.00 -6.29 -21.57
C ASP A 315 -5.83 -7.39 -22.27
N CYS A 316 -5.20 -8.52 -22.61
CA CYS A 316 -5.83 -9.72 -23.17
C CYS A 316 -5.95 -10.88 -22.15
N SER A 317 -5.92 -10.58 -20.85
CA SER A 317 -5.90 -11.61 -19.81
C SER A 317 -7.19 -12.43 -19.73
N SER A 318 -7.07 -13.74 -19.97
CA SER A 318 -8.17 -14.72 -19.97
C SER A 318 -7.81 -16.02 -19.24
N PRO A 319 -8.73 -16.57 -18.42
CA PRO A 319 -8.60 -17.94 -17.92
C PRO A 319 -8.92 -19.00 -18.99
N ASP A 320 -9.56 -18.64 -20.11
CA ASP A 320 -9.91 -19.59 -21.18
C ASP A 320 -8.83 -19.58 -22.27
N LEU A 321 -7.99 -20.62 -22.27
CA LEU A 321 -6.90 -20.80 -23.23
C LEU A 321 -7.39 -21.03 -24.66
N ASP A 322 -8.67 -21.38 -24.85
CA ASP A 322 -9.25 -21.50 -26.19
C ASP A 322 -9.27 -20.12 -26.90
N LEU A 323 -9.22 -19.00 -26.16
CA LEU A 323 -9.17 -17.63 -26.73
C LEU A 323 -7.94 -17.45 -27.62
N TYR A 324 -6.81 -18.04 -27.22
CA TYR A 324 -5.52 -17.89 -27.90
C TYR A 324 -5.33 -18.90 -29.06
N ASP A 325 -6.28 -19.81 -29.29
CA ASP A 325 -6.19 -20.82 -30.35
C ASP A 325 -6.62 -20.25 -31.71
N VAL A 326 -5.72 -19.49 -32.33
CA VAL A 326 -5.97 -18.79 -33.59
C VAL A 326 -5.57 -19.57 -34.84
N ILE A 327 -5.09 -20.80 -34.69
CA ILE A 327 -4.67 -21.65 -35.84
C ILE A 327 -5.44 -22.97 -35.95
N SER A 328 -6.24 -23.35 -34.95
CA SER A 328 -7.10 -24.51 -35.04
C SER A 328 -8.05 -24.42 -36.24
N ALA A 329 -8.34 -25.57 -36.85
CA ALA A 329 -9.31 -25.66 -37.93
C ALA A 329 -10.75 -25.43 -37.45
N ASN A 330 -11.02 -25.69 -36.17
CA ASN A 330 -12.32 -25.50 -35.53
C ASN A 330 -12.12 -24.86 -34.15
N PRO A 331 -11.68 -23.60 -34.08
CA PRO A 331 -11.45 -22.92 -32.82
C PRO A 331 -12.79 -22.65 -32.14
N ARG A 332 -12.81 -22.68 -30.80
CA ARG A 332 -14.00 -22.34 -30.02
C ARG A 332 -14.40 -20.88 -30.20
N TYR A 333 -13.40 -20.00 -30.31
CA TYR A 333 -13.54 -18.58 -30.59
C TYR A 333 -13.00 -18.30 -32.00
N PRO A 334 -13.88 -18.23 -33.02
CA PRO A 334 -13.45 -17.99 -34.40
C PRO A 334 -12.61 -16.74 -34.57
N VAL A 335 -11.46 -16.87 -35.23
CA VAL A 335 -10.60 -15.71 -35.51
C VAL A 335 -11.33 -14.70 -36.39
N PRO A 336 -11.39 -13.41 -35.99
CA PRO A 336 -11.90 -12.35 -36.85
C PRO A 336 -11.24 -12.35 -38.23
N ARG A 337 -11.95 -11.85 -39.24
CA ARG A 337 -11.44 -11.78 -40.60
C ARG A 337 -11.31 -10.34 -41.06
N ALA A 338 -10.19 -10.04 -41.70
CA ALA A 338 -9.99 -8.83 -42.46
C ALA A 338 -10.94 -8.80 -43.67
N ASN A 339 -11.07 -7.62 -44.27
CA ASN A 339 -11.91 -7.40 -45.44
C ASN A 339 -11.44 -8.17 -46.69
N ASP A 340 -10.17 -8.57 -46.73
CA ASP A 340 -9.61 -9.46 -47.76
C ASP A 340 -9.87 -10.94 -47.50
N GLY A 341 -10.53 -11.27 -46.38
CA GLY A 341 -10.87 -12.62 -45.95
C GLY A 341 -9.76 -13.32 -45.16
N ASN A 342 -8.58 -12.72 -44.97
CA ASN A 342 -7.52 -13.30 -44.17
C ASN A 342 -7.85 -13.25 -42.66
N PRO A 343 -7.37 -14.21 -41.84
CA PRO A 343 -7.49 -14.14 -40.39
C PRO A 343 -6.80 -12.89 -39.83
N SER A 344 -7.40 -12.29 -38.80
CA SER A 344 -6.93 -11.06 -38.13
C SER A 344 -6.86 -11.29 -36.62
N PRO A 345 -5.81 -11.99 -36.15
CA PRO A 345 -5.66 -12.36 -34.75
C PRO A 345 -5.52 -11.17 -33.80
N ASN A 346 -5.06 -10.01 -34.29
CA ASN A 346 -4.97 -8.78 -33.47
C ASN A 346 -6.34 -8.29 -32.95
N LEU A 347 -7.43 -8.72 -33.59
CA LEU A 347 -8.80 -8.40 -33.14
C LEU A 347 -9.36 -9.48 -32.19
N GLN A 348 -8.61 -10.54 -31.89
CA GLN A 348 -9.13 -11.70 -31.16
C GLN A 348 -9.60 -11.32 -29.75
N CYS A 349 -8.78 -10.60 -28.99
CA CYS A 349 -9.10 -10.23 -27.62
C CYS A 349 -10.30 -9.26 -27.57
N THR A 350 -10.35 -8.27 -28.45
CA THR A 350 -11.45 -7.30 -28.47
C THR A 350 -12.76 -7.90 -28.98
N ALA A 351 -12.71 -8.93 -29.83
CA ALA A 351 -13.89 -9.65 -30.30
C ALA A 351 -14.56 -10.51 -29.20
N TYR A 352 -13.81 -10.91 -28.16
CA TYR A 352 -14.25 -11.85 -27.12
C TYR A 352 -13.95 -11.33 -25.71
N ARG A 353 -14.45 -10.13 -25.38
CA ARG A 353 -14.25 -9.52 -24.04
C ARG A 353 -14.97 -10.30 -22.92
N GLU A 354 -16.02 -11.04 -23.24
CA GLU A 354 -16.84 -11.79 -22.28
C GLU A 354 -16.15 -13.02 -21.68
N VAL A 355 -15.06 -13.49 -22.27
CA VAL A 355 -14.29 -14.65 -21.77
C VAL A 355 -13.00 -14.26 -21.07
N GLN A 356 -12.65 -12.97 -21.09
CA GLN A 356 -11.56 -12.41 -20.32
C GLN A 356 -11.99 -12.10 -18.89
N TYR A 357 -11.02 -11.87 -18.01
CA TYR A 357 -11.34 -11.49 -16.64
C TYR A 357 -12.11 -10.17 -16.57
N GLU A 358 -13.06 -10.10 -15.64
CA GLU A 358 -13.78 -8.87 -15.32
C GLU A 358 -12.85 -7.92 -14.55
N VAL A 359 -12.59 -6.74 -15.11
CA VAL A 359 -11.53 -5.83 -14.66
C VAL A 359 -11.67 -5.42 -13.20
N ILE A 360 -12.84 -4.88 -12.82
CA ILE A 360 -13.06 -4.36 -11.47
C ILE A 360 -12.97 -5.48 -10.43
N LYS A 361 -13.62 -6.61 -10.69
CA LYS A 361 -13.63 -7.74 -9.76
C LYS A 361 -12.25 -8.38 -9.61
N ARG A 362 -11.54 -8.59 -10.73
CA ARG A 362 -10.27 -9.31 -10.75
C ARG A 362 -9.10 -8.43 -10.30
N TYR A 363 -8.96 -7.26 -10.91
CA TYR A 363 -7.75 -6.45 -10.79
C TYR A 363 -7.88 -5.35 -9.74
N VAL A 364 -8.97 -4.57 -9.75
CA VAL A 364 -9.16 -3.54 -8.70
C VAL A 364 -9.29 -4.22 -7.34
N GLY A 365 -10.17 -5.22 -7.21
CA GLY A 365 -10.28 -6.01 -5.98
C GLY A 365 -8.96 -6.67 -5.58
N GLY A 366 -8.29 -7.36 -6.50
CA GLY A 366 -7.05 -8.08 -6.22
C GLY A 366 -5.88 -7.18 -5.79
N LEU A 367 -5.76 -5.99 -6.38
CA LEU A 367 -4.69 -5.03 -6.05
C LEU A 367 -4.97 -4.30 -4.73
N LEU A 368 -6.24 -3.99 -4.41
CA LEU A 368 -6.60 -3.41 -3.11
C LEU A 368 -6.32 -4.36 -1.94
N GLU A 369 -6.42 -5.68 -2.14
CA GLU A 369 -6.06 -6.68 -1.14
C GLU A 369 -4.55 -6.73 -0.83
N LEU A 370 -3.70 -6.11 -1.65
CA LEU A 370 -2.28 -5.94 -1.33
C LEU A 370 -2.07 -4.89 -0.22
N ARG A 371 -3.03 -3.97 -0.05
CA ARG A 371 -3.03 -2.86 0.91
C ARG A 371 -4.42 -2.63 1.52
N PRO A 372 -5.00 -3.63 2.23
CA PRO A 372 -6.39 -3.54 2.70
C PRO A 372 -6.63 -2.40 3.68
N ASP A 373 -5.60 -2.05 4.48
CA ASP A 373 -5.64 -1.00 5.50
C ASP A 373 -5.01 0.33 5.06
N PHE A 374 -4.35 0.38 3.89
CA PHE A 374 -3.51 1.50 3.44
C PHE A 374 -3.62 1.71 1.93
N ARG A 375 -4.85 1.88 1.43
CA ARG A 375 -5.13 1.98 -0.01
C ARG A 375 -4.49 3.20 -0.65
N ASP A 376 -4.34 4.27 0.12
CA ASP A 376 -3.58 5.48 -0.20
C ASP A 376 -2.09 5.21 -0.45
N LEU A 377 -1.56 4.08 0.02
CA LEU A 377 -0.19 3.62 -0.27
C LEU A 377 -0.13 2.70 -1.50
N LEU A 378 -1.13 2.74 -2.37
CA LEU A 378 -1.15 2.07 -3.66
C LEU A 378 -1.28 3.12 -4.77
N LEU A 379 -0.30 3.14 -5.66
CA LEU A 379 -0.29 3.92 -6.89
C LEU A 379 -0.31 2.97 -8.08
N PHE A 380 -1.23 3.19 -9.01
CA PHE A 380 -1.26 2.52 -10.31
C PHE A 380 -1.14 3.55 -11.43
N ALA A 381 0.00 3.54 -12.10
CA ALA A 381 0.31 4.42 -13.21
C ALA A 381 0.35 3.64 -14.53
N ALA A 382 -0.41 4.10 -15.51
CA ALA A 382 -0.49 3.51 -16.84
C ALA A 382 0.03 4.49 -17.89
N ILE A 383 1.13 4.14 -18.54
CA ILE A 383 1.67 4.80 -19.73
C ILE A 383 1.18 4.01 -20.95
N VAL A 384 0.07 4.46 -21.54
CA VAL A 384 -0.73 3.63 -22.46
C VAL A 384 -1.29 4.44 -23.66
N GLY A 385 -1.95 3.74 -24.59
CA GLY A 385 -2.47 4.26 -25.87
C GLY A 385 -3.61 5.29 -25.81
N VAL A 386 -3.58 6.24 -24.87
CA VAL A 386 -4.47 7.42 -24.84
C VAL A 386 -3.76 8.61 -25.49
N ALA A 387 -4.42 9.37 -26.35
CA ALA A 387 -3.79 10.51 -27.01
C ALA A 387 -3.37 11.61 -26.01
N PRO A 388 -2.21 12.28 -26.18
CA PRO A 388 -1.76 13.33 -25.27
C PRO A 388 -2.79 14.44 -25.06
N GLU A 389 -3.47 14.86 -26.13
CA GLU A 389 -4.53 15.86 -26.09
C GLU A 389 -5.78 15.40 -25.33
N VAL A 390 -6.07 14.09 -25.32
CA VAL A 390 -7.19 13.52 -24.57
C VAL A 390 -6.85 13.45 -23.09
N VAL A 391 -5.63 13.06 -22.72
CA VAL A 391 -5.15 13.14 -21.33
C VAL A 391 -5.22 14.59 -20.85
N ALA A 392 -4.59 15.52 -21.59
CA ALA A 392 -4.55 16.93 -21.21
C ALA A 392 -5.93 17.60 -21.12
N ALA A 393 -6.89 17.21 -21.96
CA ALA A 393 -8.26 17.77 -21.92
C ALA A 393 -9.09 17.25 -20.73
N ASN A 394 -8.72 16.10 -20.16
CA ASN A 394 -9.49 15.43 -19.11
C ASN A 394 -8.71 15.31 -17.79
N THR A 395 -7.59 16.00 -17.67
CA THR A 395 -6.79 16.06 -16.45
C THR A 395 -6.64 17.50 -16.02
N THR A 396 -7.03 17.80 -14.78
CA THR A 396 -6.91 19.13 -14.18
C THR A 396 -5.86 19.12 -13.10
N THR A 397 -4.85 19.98 -13.27
CA THR A 397 -3.84 20.23 -12.24
C THR A 397 -4.27 21.44 -11.42
N THR A 398 -4.40 21.25 -10.11
CA THR A 398 -4.76 22.33 -9.18
C THR A 398 -3.64 22.49 -8.17
N THR A 399 -3.09 23.70 -8.07
CA THR A 399 -2.15 24.05 -7.00
C THR A 399 -2.89 24.84 -5.92
N VAL A 400 -2.93 24.31 -4.70
CA VAL A 400 -3.51 24.97 -3.51
C VAL A 400 -2.42 25.08 -2.47
N ASP A 401 -2.14 26.31 -2.04
CA ASP A 401 -1.14 26.59 -0.98
C ASP A 401 0.26 26.00 -1.23
N GLY A 402 0.65 25.90 -2.51
CA GLY A 402 1.95 25.36 -2.94
C GLY A 402 1.95 23.86 -3.23
N HIS A 403 0.88 23.14 -2.86
CA HIS A 403 0.71 21.72 -3.16
C HIS A 403 0.00 21.53 -4.48
N THR A 404 0.52 20.63 -5.31
CA THR A 404 -0.05 20.38 -6.63
C THR A 404 -0.75 19.03 -6.65
N PHE A 405 -2.04 19.05 -6.98
CA PHE A 405 -2.88 17.86 -7.12
C PHE A 405 -3.30 17.70 -8.57
N VAL A 406 -3.51 16.45 -8.97
CA VAL A 406 -4.00 16.09 -10.30
C VAL A 406 -5.31 15.33 -10.15
N ASP A 407 -6.36 15.84 -10.76
CA ASP A 407 -7.66 15.18 -10.87
C ASP A 407 -7.87 14.75 -12.32
N THR A 408 -8.24 13.48 -12.55
CA THR A 408 -8.40 12.92 -13.90
C THR A 408 -9.82 12.40 -14.10
N ASP A 409 -10.52 12.94 -15.10
CA ASP A 409 -11.82 12.43 -15.53
C ASP A 409 -11.65 11.19 -16.43
N TYR A 410 -11.43 10.04 -15.79
CA TYR A 410 -11.31 8.75 -16.49
C TYR A 410 -12.56 8.41 -17.31
N ALA A 411 -13.74 8.85 -16.89
CA ALA A 411 -14.98 8.57 -17.59
C ALA A 411 -15.03 9.34 -18.92
N ALA A 412 -14.57 10.59 -18.93
CA ALA A 412 -14.44 11.38 -20.14
C ALA A 412 -13.35 10.84 -21.08
N ILE A 413 -12.20 10.40 -20.54
CA ILE A 413 -11.18 9.67 -21.33
C ILE A 413 -11.82 8.46 -22.02
N LEU A 414 -12.46 7.57 -21.25
CA LEU A 414 -13.10 6.35 -21.79
C LEU A 414 -14.25 6.61 -22.77
N ALA A 415 -14.84 7.81 -22.74
CA ALA A 415 -15.90 8.23 -23.64
C ALA A 415 -15.39 8.92 -24.92
N ASP A 416 -14.10 9.27 -24.98
CA ASP A 416 -13.50 9.87 -26.17
C ASP A 416 -13.60 8.90 -27.37
N PRO A 417 -13.90 9.39 -28.59
CA PRO A 417 -13.99 8.55 -29.78
C PRO A 417 -12.70 7.75 -30.09
N SER A 418 -11.53 8.26 -29.71
CA SER A 418 -10.26 7.56 -29.88
C SER A 418 -10.17 6.31 -28.99
N MET A 419 -10.96 6.24 -27.91
CA MET A 419 -11.00 5.10 -26.99
C MET A 419 -11.99 4.00 -27.41
N LEU A 420 -12.55 4.06 -28.62
CA LEU A 420 -13.42 3.02 -29.17
C LEU A 420 -12.59 1.88 -29.78
N GLU A 421 -12.86 0.64 -29.34
CA GLU A 421 -12.27 -0.58 -29.92
C GLU A 421 -12.92 -0.94 -31.26
N ALA A 422 -12.76 -0.06 -32.24
CA ALA A 422 -13.29 -0.26 -33.58
C ALA A 422 -12.22 -0.87 -34.50
N PRO A 423 -12.54 -1.87 -35.34
CA PRO A 423 -11.64 -2.33 -36.37
C PRO A 423 -11.28 -1.20 -37.34
N ASN A 424 -10.03 -1.16 -37.78
CA ASN A 424 -9.57 -0.27 -38.83
C ASN A 424 -10.27 -0.57 -40.17
N PRO A 425 -10.15 0.28 -41.20
CA PRO A 425 -10.85 0.08 -42.48
C PRO A 425 -10.52 -1.22 -43.22
N SER A 426 -9.41 -1.88 -42.92
CA SER A 426 -9.04 -3.19 -43.48
C SER A 426 -9.52 -4.36 -42.62
N ALA A 427 -10.04 -4.08 -41.42
CA ALA A 427 -10.35 -5.04 -40.36
C ALA A 427 -9.17 -5.95 -39.99
N THR A 428 -7.93 -5.44 -40.10
CA THR A 428 -6.72 -6.18 -39.75
C THR A 428 -6.24 -5.93 -38.32
N ASN A 429 -6.58 -4.76 -37.77
CA ASN A 429 -6.30 -4.36 -36.40
C ASN A 429 -7.36 -3.33 -35.94
N LEU A 430 -7.28 -2.87 -34.69
CA LEU A 430 -8.06 -1.74 -34.20
C LEU A 430 -7.62 -0.42 -34.85
N VAL A 431 -8.49 0.58 -34.82
CA VAL A 431 -8.09 1.97 -34.98
C VAL A 431 -7.25 2.34 -33.74
N PRO A 432 -6.02 2.89 -33.91
CA PRO A 432 -5.20 3.30 -32.78
C PRO A 432 -5.89 4.38 -31.95
N GLY A 433 -5.76 4.31 -30.62
CA GLY A 433 -6.19 5.36 -29.71
C GLY A 433 -5.27 6.57 -29.76
N CYS A 434 -3.99 6.34 -30.06
CA CYS A 434 -3.06 7.40 -30.42
C CYS A 434 -2.03 6.92 -31.42
N THR A 435 -1.37 7.87 -32.08
CA THR A 435 -0.31 7.55 -33.04
C THR A 435 0.79 8.60 -32.98
N ARG A 436 2.01 8.16 -32.66
CA ARG A 436 3.21 8.98 -32.76
C ARG A 436 3.88 8.77 -34.12
N PRO A 437 4.19 9.84 -34.88
CA PRO A 437 4.94 9.69 -36.13
C PRO A 437 6.29 9.00 -35.90
N ASN A 438 6.77 8.25 -36.90
CA ASN A 438 8.09 7.65 -36.81
C ASN A 438 9.16 8.76 -36.76
N PRO A 439 10.08 8.77 -35.77
CA PRO A 439 11.09 9.82 -35.63
C PRO A 439 12.03 9.92 -36.84
N ASN A 440 12.20 8.84 -37.61
CA ASN A 440 13.04 8.82 -38.79
C ASN A 440 12.29 9.20 -40.08
N GLY A 441 10.97 9.45 -40.01
CA GLY A 441 10.11 9.77 -41.16
C GLY A 441 9.96 8.64 -42.19
N VAL A 442 10.58 7.47 -41.95
CA VAL A 442 10.57 6.29 -42.82
C VAL A 442 10.24 5.08 -41.96
N GLY A 443 9.15 4.38 -42.29
CA GLY A 443 8.72 3.18 -41.56
C GLY A 443 7.26 3.26 -41.09
N PRO A 444 6.76 2.22 -40.40
CA PRO A 444 5.46 2.26 -39.75
C PRO A 444 5.44 3.36 -38.68
N ARG A 445 4.25 3.91 -38.44
CA ARG A 445 4.01 4.82 -37.31
C ARG A 445 4.03 4.02 -36.01
N ASN A 446 4.29 4.70 -34.91
CA ASN A 446 4.18 4.12 -33.57
C ASN A 446 2.72 4.26 -33.15
N GLU A 447 1.95 3.19 -33.36
CA GLU A 447 0.52 3.12 -33.12
C GLU A 447 0.30 2.46 -31.76
N ALA A 448 -0.53 3.06 -30.91
CA ALA A 448 -0.96 2.45 -29.67
C ALA A 448 -2.49 2.36 -29.64
N TYR A 449 -3.01 1.23 -29.19
CA TYR A 449 -4.42 0.87 -29.27
C TYR A 449 -5.17 1.25 -27.98
N PRO A 450 -6.52 1.41 -28.05
CA PRO A 450 -7.32 1.88 -26.92
C PRO A 450 -7.20 1.01 -25.65
N PRO A 451 -6.57 1.50 -24.57
CA PRO A 451 -6.26 0.73 -23.35
C PRO A 451 -7.42 0.73 -22.35
N ARG A 452 -8.64 0.41 -22.81
CA ARG A 452 -9.88 0.62 -22.03
C ARG A 452 -9.85 -0.11 -20.69
N ARG A 453 -9.41 -1.37 -20.67
CA ARG A 453 -9.39 -2.19 -19.44
C ARG A 453 -8.37 -1.66 -18.44
N ILE A 454 -7.21 -1.20 -18.93
CA ILE A 454 -6.17 -0.62 -18.09
C ILE A 454 -6.64 0.72 -17.46
N VAL A 455 -7.29 1.58 -18.25
CA VAL A 455 -7.88 2.84 -17.74
C VAL A 455 -9.01 2.57 -16.73
N ASP A 456 -9.79 1.49 -16.93
CA ASP A 456 -10.79 1.05 -15.95
C ASP A 456 -10.18 0.61 -14.62
N VAL A 457 -8.98 0.01 -14.61
CA VAL A 457 -8.25 -0.30 -13.37
C VAL A 457 -7.82 0.97 -12.67
N ALA A 458 -7.19 1.92 -13.38
CA ALA A 458 -6.77 3.20 -12.81
C ALA A 458 -7.96 3.92 -12.16
N ARG A 459 -9.08 4.02 -12.88
CA ARG A 459 -10.34 4.60 -12.38
C ARG A 459 -10.86 3.87 -11.14
N GLY A 460 -10.91 2.55 -11.17
CA GLY A 460 -11.49 1.77 -10.08
C GLY A 460 -10.64 1.80 -8.81
N LEU A 461 -9.32 1.88 -8.94
CA LEU A 461 -8.40 2.06 -7.81
C LEU A 461 -8.52 3.46 -7.21
N ASP A 462 -8.53 4.49 -8.07
CA ASP A 462 -8.69 5.88 -7.66
C ASP A 462 -10.00 6.10 -6.88
N GLN A 463 -11.12 5.60 -7.42
CA GLN A 463 -12.43 5.63 -6.74
C GLN A 463 -12.48 4.84 -5.42
N ALA A 464 -11.55 3.90 -5.22
CA ALA A 464 -11.47 3.09 -4.01
C ALA A 464 -10.52 3.68 -2.94
N GLY A 465 -9.95 4.86 -3.18
CA GLY A 465 -9.06 5.58 -2.28
C GLY A 465 -7.57 5.26 -2.47
N ALA A 466 -7.19 4.66 -3.60
CA ALA A 466 -5.81 4.57 -4.07
C ALA A 466 -5.51 5.70 -5.06
N HIS A 467 -4.34 5.68 -5.69
CA HIS A 467 -3.96 6.69 -6.70
C HIS A 467 -3.94 6.08 -8.11
N GLY A 468 -4.69 6.68 -9.04
CA GLY A 468 -4.64 6.32 -10.46
C GLY A 468 -3.92 7.37 -11.30
N VAL A 469 -2.99 6.97 -12.16
CA VAL A 469 -2.36 7.86 -13.15
C VAL A 469 -2.53 7.27 -14.55
N VAL A 470 -2.99 8.08 -15.50
CA VAL A 470 -3.05 7.73 -16.92
C VAL A 470 -2.22 8.75 -17.69
N ALA A 471 -1.19 8.26 -18.38
CA ALA A 471 -0.31 9.05 -19.21
C ALA A 471 -0.24 8.47 -20.62
N SER A 472 0.08 9.32 -21.60
CA SER A 472 0.17 8.91 -23.00
C SER A 472 1.51 8.28 -23.32
N ILE A 473 1.48 7.09 -23.92
CA ILE A 473 2.66 6.47 -24.54
C ILE A 473 3.08 7.15 -25.86
N CYS A 474 2.16 7.90 -26.48
CA CYS A 474 2.37 8.57 -27.77
C CYS A 474 2.99 9.97 -27.64
N GLN A 475 3.42 10.37 -26.44
CA GLN A 475 4.05 11.66 -26.20
C GLN A 475 5.33 11.83 -27.04
N SER A 476 5.48 13.01 -27.65
CA SER A 476 6.62 13.38 -28.50
C SER A 476 7.45 14.46 -27.83
N ARG A 477 8.78 14.42 -28.01
CA ARG A 477 9.70 15.43 -27.44
C ARG A 477 9.43 16.85 -27.92
N ASP A 478 9.30 17.04 -29.24
CA ASP A 478 9.02 18.36 -29.81
C ASP A 478 8.32 18.20 -31.18
N PRO A 479 6.99 17.95 -31.20
CA PRO A 479 6.26 17.73 -32.44
C PRO A 479 6.23 18.96 -33.35
N ASP A 480 6.34 20.18 -32.79
CA ASP A 480 6.34 21.43 -33.54
C ASP A 480 7.63 21.62 -34.34
N GLN A 481 8.75 21.10 -33.83
CA GLN A 481 10.04 21.06 -34.53
C GLN A 481 10.30 19.75 -35.28
N GLY A 482 9.34 18.82 -35.26
CA GLY A 482 9.42 17.54 -35.96
C GLY A 482 10.24 16.46 -35.24
N ASP A 483 10.52 16.62 -33.94
CA ASP A 483 11.12 15.60 -33.09
C ASP A 483 10.05 14.69 -32.48
N PHE A 484 9.77 13.58 -33.17
CA PHE A 484 8.77 12.59 -32.77
C PHE A 484 9.37 11.41 -31.99
N ARG A 485 10.56 11.57 -31.41
CA ARG A 485 11.09 10.58 -30.47
C ARG A 485 10.16 10.50 -29.25
N ALA A 486 10.00 9.30 -28.71
CA ALA A 486 9.24 9.08 -27.49
C ALA A 486 9.78 9.95 -26.35
N ASP A 487 8.86 10.52 -25.59
CA ASP A 487 9.14 11.37 -24.44
C ASP A 487 8.29 10.96 -23.25
N PHE A 488 8.92 10.34 -22.26
CA PHE A 488 8.22 9.89 -21.06
C PHE A 488 8.36 10.88 -19.90
N THR A 489 9.02 12.03 -20.10
CA THR A 489 9.15 13.05 -19.05
C THR A 489 7.78 13.47 -18.48
N PRO A 490 6.73 13.78 -19.28
CA PRO A 490 5.42 14.17 -18.72
C PRO A 490 4.72 13.04 -17.95
N ALA A 491 4.94 11.79 -18.37
CA ALA A 491 4.40 10.62 -17.68
C ALA A 491 5.08 10.43 -16.33
N VAL A 492 6.41 10.50 -16.30
CA VAL A 492 7.21 10.37 -15.07
C VAL A 492 6.95 11.53 -14.11
N ASP A 493 6.76 12.75 -14.60
CA ASP A 493 6.38 13.89 -13.76
C ASP A 493 5.04 13.65 -13.06
N SER A 494 4.05 13.12 -13.79
CA SER A 494 2.74 12.78 -13.22
C SER A 494 2.84 11.67 -12.17
N ILE A 495 3.70 10.68 -12.41
CA ILE A 495 3.96 9.59 -11.45
C ILE A 495 4.64 10.12 -10.19
N LEU A 496 5.68 10.93 -10.33
CA LEU A 496 6.42 11.51 -9.22
C LEU A 496 5.52 12.43 -8.39
N LEU A 497 4.63 13.20 -9.03
CA LEU A 497 3.65 14.02 -8.33
C LEU A 497 2.60 13.17 -7.59
N ALA A 498 2.18 12.03 -8.16
CA ALA A 498 1.30 11.12 -7.44
C ALA A 498 2.00 10.46 -6.24
N ILE A 499 3.30 10.16 -6.36
CA ILE A 499 4.13 9.69 -5.25
C ILE A 499 4.24 10.77 -4.17
N GLU A 500 4.56 12.02 -4.54
CA GLU A 500 4.58 13.18 -3.63
C GLU A 500 3.27 13.28 -2.82
N ASN A 501 2.12 13.16 -3.49
CA ASN A 501 0.80 13.19 -2.87
C ASN A 501 0.47 11.96 -2.02
N ALA A 502 1.09 10.80 -2.29
CA ALA A 502 0.86 9.54 -1.60
C ALA A 502 1.77 9.32 -0.39
N LEU A 503 2.84 10.12 -0.21
CA LEU A 503 3.76 10.06 0.93
C LEU A 503 3.27 11.03 2.01
N PRO A 504 2.45 10.60 3.00
CA PRO A 504 1.78 11.53 3.88
C PRO A 504 2.79 12.14 4.86
N VAL A 505 2.82 13.47 4.96
CA VAL A 505 3.59 14.17 5.98
C VAL A 505 2.80 14.21 7.30
N GLY A 506 2.48 13.05 7.87
CA GLY A 506 1.96 12.93 9.25
C GLY A 506 0.74 13.80 9.61
N CYS A 507 -0.11 14.14 8.64
CA CYS A 507 -1.26 15.02 8.88
C CYS A 507 -2.32 14.33 9.74
N THR A 508 -2.91 15.07 10.68
CA THR A 508 -4.02 14.64 11.54
C THR A 508 -5.24 15.51 11.30
N GLU A 509 -6.40 14.85 11.19
CA GLU A 509 -7.72 15.51 11.06
C GLU A 509 -8.23 16.01 12.42
N ASP A 510 -7.88 15.32 13.50
CA ASP A 510 -8.31 15.65 14.85
C ASP A 510 -7.36 16.67 15.51
N LEU A 511 -7.94 17.76 16.02
CA LEU A 511 -7.26 18.72 16.89
C LEU A 511 -6.86 18.03 18.20
N LEU A 512 -5.55 17.85 18.40
CA LEU A 512 -5.02 17.27 19.62
C LEU A 512 -4.89 18.35 20.70
N ALA A 513 -5.63 18.18 21.80
CA ALA A 513 -5.58 19.11 22.91
C ALA A 513 -4.18 19.15 23.55
N ARG A 514 -3.61 20.36 23.65
CA ARG A 514 -2.38 20.62 24.40
C ARG A 514 -2.66 20.66 25.90
N ARG A 515 -1.75 20.08 26.67
CA ARG A 515 -1.70 20.10 28.13
C ARG A 515 -1.12 21.44 28.63
N ALA A 516 -1.18 21.66 29.94
CA ALA A 516 -0.61 22.86 30.58
C ALA A 516 0.91 23.02 30.32
N GLY A 517 1.63 21.92 30.11
CA GLY A 517 3.05 21.92 29.75
C GLY A 517 3.34 22.18 28.26
N GLY A 518 2.30 22.18 27.41
CA GLY A 518 2.40 22.39 25.95
C GLY A 518 2.47 21.09 25.12
N GLU A 519 2.70 19.93 25.76
CA GLU A 519 2.59 18.61 25.16
C GLU A 519 1.15 18.29 24.74
N VAL A 520 0.93 17.60 23.63
CA VAL A 520 -0.37 16.95 23.37
C VAL A 520 -0.47 15.63 24.13
N ASN A 521 -1.68 15.15 24.41
CA ASN A 521 -1.92 13.92 25.18
C ASN A 521 -1.64 12.62 24.39
N CYS A 522 -0.56 12.59 23.63
CA CYS A 522 -0.15 11.49 22.77
C CYS A 522 1.33 11.17 22.97
N GLU A 523 1.69 9.90 22.86
CA GLU A 523 3.08 9.46 22.75
C GLU A 523 3.33 8.76 21.42
N VAL A 524 4.52 8.95 20.86
CA VAL A 524 4.97 8.20 19.69
C VAL A 524 5.86 7.07 20.18
N LEU A 525 5.52 5.84 19.79
CA LEU A 525 6.23 4.61 20.07
C LEU A 525 6.79 4.02 18.78
N GLU A 526 8.08 3.73 18.79
CA GLU A 526 8.82 3.13 17.70
C GLU A 526 9.17 1.69 18.03
N ARG A 527 8.64 0.74 17.28
CA ARG A 527 9.07 -0.65 17.34
C ARG A 527 10.24 -0.85 16.39
N LEU A 528 11.43 -0.99 16.95
CA LEU A 528 12.69 -1.14 16.20
C LEU A 528 12.80 -2.51 15.52
N PRO A 529 13.62 -2.64 14.45
CA PRO A 529 13.95 -3.93 13.85
C PRO A 529 14.85 -4.81 14.74
N ALA A 530 15.10 -6.04 14.30
CA ALA A 530 15.90 -7.02 15.04
C ALA A 530 17.30 -6.49 15.33
N GLY A 531 17.76 -6.61 16.58
CA GLY A 531 19.15 -6.29 16.92
C GLY A 531 19.47 -4.80 17.00
N VAL A 532 18.48 -3.92 16.79
CA VAL A 532 18.59 -2.49 17.08
C VAL A 532 17.98 -2.22 18.46
N SER A 533 18.64 -1.38 19.26
CA SER A 533 18.20 -1.06 20.64
C SER A 533 17.80 0.40 20.78
N CYS A 534 16.90 0.69 21.72
CA CYS A 534 16.53 2.05 22.08
C CYS A 534 17.74 2.86 22.57
N ALA A 535 18.65 2.21 23.29
CA ALA A 535 19.90 2.82 23.73
C ALA A 535 20.77 3.30 22.55
N SER A 536 20.83 2.55 21.45
CA SER A 536 21.58 2.97 20.25
C SER A 536 20.91 4.11 19.49
N GLN A 537 19.60 4.29 19.66
CA GLN A 537 18.82 5.37 19.02
C GLN A 537 18.64 6.60 19.93
N ALA A 538 19.22 6.63 21.13
CA ALA A 538 19.01 7.72 22.09
C ALA A 538 19.44 9.10 21.57
N GLY A 539 20.50 9.14 20.73
CA GLY A 539 20.94 10.37 20.06
C GLY A 539 19.93 10.96 19.07
N ARG A 540 18.96 10.15 18.62
CA ARG A 540 17.87 10.52 17.71
C ARG A 540 16.56 10.84 18.44
N GLY A 541 16.63 11.13 19.74
CA GLY A 541 15.47 11.52 20.53
C GLY A 541 14.62 10.34 21.02
N ARG A 542 15.15 9.12 21.08
CA ARG A 542 14.47 7.97 21.69
C ARG A 542 14.86 7.82 23.16
N ASP A 543 13.93 7.38 24.00
CA ASP A 543 14.26 6.98 25.38
C ASP A 543 15.24 5.81 25.31
N ALA A 544 16.38 5.89 26.03
CA ALA A 544 17.41 4.84 25.98
C ALA A 544 16.95 3.50 26.59
N VAL A 545 15.90 3.54 27.41
CA VAL A 545 15.28 2.37 28.04
C VAL A 545 14.00 2.05 27.24
N PRO A 546 13.83 0.81 26.73
CA PRO A 546 12.63 0.44 26.01
C PRO A 546 11.41 0.48 26.94
N VAL A 547 10.27 0.94 26.40
CA VAL A 547 8.96 0.86 27.08
C VAL A 547 8.58 -0.59 27.27
N ARG A 548 8.80 -1.41 26.22
CA ARG A 548 8.58 -2.86 26.22
C ARG A 548 9.46 -3.54 25.18
N VAL A 549 9.58 -4.86 25.31
CA VAL A 549 10.20 -5.72 24.31
C VAL A 549 9.13 -6.68 23.81
N GLU A 550 8.94 -6.70 22.49
CA GLU A 550 7.98 -7.58 21.83
C GLU A 550 8.71 -8.79 21.22
N GLY A 551 8.11 -9.99 21.36
CA GLY A 551 8.73 -11.24 20.91
C GLY A 551 9.76 -11.80 21.89
N SER A 552 10.51 -12.81 21.45
CA SER A 552 11.53 -13.45 22.29
C SER A 552 12.72 -13.97 21.47
N GLY A 553 13.87 -14.13 22.14
CA GLY A 553 15.09 -14.59 21.49
C GLY A 553 15.57 -13.64 20.37
N PRO A 554 16.10 -14.15 19.25
CA PRO A 554 16.58 -13.32 18.12
C PRO A 554 15.48 -12.49 17.44
N SER A 555 14.21 -12.85 17.66
CA SER A 555 13.05 -12.12 17.14
C SER A 555 12.58 -10.98 18.04
N ALA A 556 13.22 -10.79 19.20
CA ALA A 556 12.89 -9.69 20.10
C ALA A 556 13.08 -8.33 19.39
N ARG A 557 12.12 -7.43 19.61
CA ARG A 557 12.11 -6.06 19.08
C ARG A 557 11.88 -5.10 20.25
N GLU A 558 12.75 -4.11 20.39
CA GLU A 558 12.57 -3.07 21.41
C GLU A 558 11.55 -2.03 20.91
N VAL A 559 10.63 -1.63 21.79
CA VAL A 559 9.70 -0.53 21.52
C VAL A 559 10.16 0.67 22.33
N CYS A 560 10.61 1.71 21.62
CA CYS A 560 11.14 2.93 22.19
C CYS A 560 10.08 4.02 22.20
N ARG A 561 10.11 4.87 23.21
CA ARG A 561 9.35 6.11 23.17
C ARG A 561 10.17 7.17 22.44
N VAL A 562 9.54 7.90 21.54
CA VAL A 562 10.14 9.07 20.88
C VAL A 562 9.77 10.31 21.68
N ARG A 563 10.78 11.11 22.02
CA ARG A 563 10.65 12.34 22.79
C ARG A 563 9.76 13.34 22.05
N GLN A 564 8.73 13.82 22.74
CA GLN A 564 7.96 14.97 22.29
C GLN A 564 8.71 16.27 22.62
N LEU A 565 8.83 17.16 21.65
CA LEU A 565 9.41 18.48 21.77
C LEU A 565 8.27 19.49 21.89
N VAL A 566 8.28 20.24 22.99
CA VAL A 566 7.35 21.35 23.20
C VAL A 566 7.94 22.61 22.57
N PRO A 567 7.25 23.29 21.63
CA PRO A 567 7.70 24.55 21.06
C PRO A 567 7.89 25.63 22.12
N THR A 568 8.98 26.40 22.03
CA THR A 568 9.17 27.57 22.90
C THR A 568 8.30 28.74 22.44
N SER A 569 8.08 29.74 23.31
CA SER A 569 7.37 30.97 22.90
C SER A 569 8.04 31.70 21.73
N ALA A 570 9.36 31.54 21.57
CA ALA A 570 10.10 32.10 20.44
C ALA A 570 9.82 31.32 19.15
N ASP A 571 9.71 29.99 19.23
CA ASP A 571 9.39 29.14 18.08
C ASP A 571 7.97 29.40 17.58
N LEU A 572 7.01 29.52 18.51
CA LEU A 572 5.63 29.92 18.22
C LEU A 572 5.57 31.32 17.58
N GLY A 573 6.26 32.30 18.17
CA GLY A 573 6.27 33.68 17.67
C GLY A 573 6.95 33.86 16.31
N GLN A 574 7.88 32.96 15.95
CA GLN A 574 8.55 32.93 14.66
C GLN A 574 7.97 31.89 13.70
N GLN A 575 6.97 31.13 14.13
CA GLN A 575 6.32 30.06 13.37
C GLN A 575 7.32 29.04 12.76
N ARG A 576 8.28 28.58 13.56
CA ARG A 576 9.36 27.67 13.13
C ARG A 576 9.42 26.41 13.98
N SER A 577 10.00 25.33 13.46
CA SER A 577 10.17 24.07 14.18
C SER A 577 11.02 24.23 15.46
N PRO A 578 10.74 23.45 16.52
CA PRO A 578 11.54 23.47 17.74
C PRO A 578 12.90 22.80 17.51
N SER A 579 13.92 23.23 18.24
CA SER A 579 15.26 22.64 18.19
C SER A 579 15.38 21.40 19.08
N GLY A 580 16.11 20.38 18.62
CA GLY A 580 16.37 19.14 19.35
C GLY A 580 16.11 17.93 18.48
N ALA A 581 16.30 16.73 19.03
CA ALA A 581 15.91 15.49 18.39
C ALA A 581 14.64 14.95 19.07
N GLY A 582 13.56 14.82 18.30
CA GLY A 582 12.28 14.27 18.72
C GLY A 582 11.18 14.54 17.70
N TRP A 583 9.93 14.46 18.13
CA TRP A 583 8.76 14.85 17.35
C TRP A 583 8.04 16.04 17.99
N PHE A 584 7.29 16.82 17.23
CA PHE A 584 6.42 17.86 17.77
C PHE A 584 5.07 17.87 17.05
N TYR A 585 4.04 18.30 17.76
CA TYR A 585 2.73 18.58 17.18
C TYR A 585 2.78 19.97 16.55
N ASP A 586 2.61 20.03 15.24
CA ASP A 586 2.64 21.24 14.43
C ASP A 586 1.23 21.71 14.09
N ASP A 587 0.83 22.78 14.77
CA ASP A 587 -0.40 23.55 14.56
C ASP A 587 -0.09 25.03 14.29
N TYR A 588 1.18 25.38 14.00
CA TYR A 588 1.64 26.77 14.07
C TYR A 588 2.75 27.15 13.09
N THR A 589 3.53 26.20 12.56
CA THR A 589 4.67 26.57 11.72
C THR A 589 4.18 27.17 10.40
N SER A 590 4.98 28.07 9.83
CA SER A 590 4.68 28.64 8.51
C SER A 590 4.72 27.61 7.39
N THR A 591 5.29 26.43 7.65
CA THR A 591 5.34 25.31 6.70
C THR A 591 4.12 24.40 6.76
N LEU A 592 3.28 24.50 7.80
CA LEU A 592 2.13 23.62 7.97
C LEU A 592 1.13 23.66 6.79
N PRO A 593 0.75 24.83 6.22
CA PRO A 593 -0.13 24.87 5.04
C PRO A 593 0.49 24.20 3.81
N ALA A 594 1.82 24.23 3.73
CA ALA A 594 2.61 23.53 2.72
C ALA A 594 2.94 22.07 3.11
N ARG A 595 2.29 21.51 4.15
CA ARG A 595 2.39 20.09 4.51
C ARG A 595 1.03 19.38 4.56
N CYS A 596 -0.01 20.08 4.99
CA CYS A 596 -1.33 19.50 5.22
C CYS A 596 -2.44 20.37 4.63
N PRO A 597 -3.61 19.79 4.28
CA PRO A 597 -4.76 20.55 3.84
C PRO A 597 -5.20 21.60 4.88
N PRO A 598 -5.95 22.66 4.48
CA PRO A 598 -6.48 23.64 5.41
C PRO A 598 -7.26 22.97 6.55
N ASP A 599 -7.10 23.50 7.78
CA ASP A 599 -7.69 22.98 9.03
C ASP A 599 -7.11 21.65 9.58
N HIS A 600 -6.08 21.08 8.93
CA HIS A 600 -5.32 19.94 9.47
C HIS A 600 -4.08 20.39 10.27
N GLN A 601 -3.55 19.49 11.09
CA GLN A 601 -2.28 19.67 11.82
C GLN A 601 -1.33 18.54 11.45
N ALA A 602 -0.08 18.61 11.87
CA ALA A 602 0.91 17.58 11.56
C ALA A 602 1.65 17.05 12.78
N ILE A 603 2.04 15.78 12.71
CA ILE A 603 3.05 15.18 13.57
C ILE A 603 4.38 15.22 12.83
N VAL A 604 5.32 16.05 13.30
CA VAL A 604 6.55 16.34 12.59
C VAL A 604 7.76 15.88 13.40
N PHE A 605 8.67 15.14 12.76
CA PHE A 605 9.97 14.79 13.34
C PHE A 605 11.00 15.86 12.99
N THR A 606 11.81 16.25 13.97
CA THR A 606 12.93 17.16 13.75
C THR A 606 14.07 16.46 13.02
N PRO A 607 14.92 17.19 12.26
CA PRO A 607 16.13 16.62 11.66
C PRO A 607 16.98 15.85 12.67
N GLY A 608 17.44 14.65 12.30
CA GLY A 608 18.17 13.72 13.15
C GLY A 608 17.29 12.85 14.05
N ALA A 609 15.97 13.05 14.06
CA ALA A 609 14.99 12.24 14.79
C ALA A 609 14.07 11.44 13.85
N GLU A 610 14.50 11.18 12.64
CA GLU A 610 13.73 10.42 11.65
C GLU A 610 13.45 9.00 12.13
N VAL A 611 12.43 8.36 11.55
CA VAL A 611 12.14 6.94 11.81
C VAL A 611 13.36 6.08 11.48
N THR A 612 13.55 5.00 12.24
CA THR A 612 14.58 3.99 11.97
C THR A 612 14.09 3.11 10.83
N VAL A 613 14.96 2.83 9.84
CA VAL A 613 14.64 1.92 8.72
C VAL A 613 14.06 0.61 9.25
N ASP A 614 12.99 0.13 8.62
CA ASP A 614 12.21 -1.06 8.99
C ASP A 614 11.55 -1.02 10.39
N ALA A 615 11.56 0.13 11.07
CA ALA A 615 10.81 0.31 12.30
C ALA A 615 9.35 0.63 12.02
N GLN A 616 8.49 0.30 12.99
CA GLN A 616 7.07 0.65 12.93
C GLN A 616 6.76 1.74 13.94
N MET A 617 6.13 2.82 13.49
CA MET A 617 5.69 3.90 14.36
C MET A 617 4.22 3.80 14.68
N THR A 618 3.92 4.01 15.95
CA THR A 618 2.56 4.09 16.47
C THR A 618 2.44 5.33 17.35
N MET A 619 1.37 6.09 17.20
CA MET A 619 1.02 7.14 18.12
C MET A 619 -0.11 6.63 19.01
N GLU A 620 0.12 6.61 20.31
CA GLU A 620 -0.89 6.30 21.30
C GLU A 620 -1.40 7.60 21.93
N CYS A 621 -2.67 7.94 21.70
CA CYS A 621 -3.30 9.11 22.27
C CYS A 621 -4.29 8.71 23.37
N LEU A 622 -4.31 9.47 24.45
CA LEU A 622 -5.32 9.36 25.50
C LEU A 622 -6.36 10.47 25.31
N SER A 623 -7.58 10.06 24.99
CA SER A 623 -8.75 10.94 24.78
C SER A 623 -9.74 10.79 25.94
N GLU A 624 -10.71 11.69 26.04
CA GLU A 624 -11.78 11.57 27.05
C GLU A 624 -12.58 10.26 26.87
N PRO A 625 -13.03 9.63 27.96
CA PRO A 625 -13.83 8.41 27.87
C PRO A 625 -15.22 8.71 27.28
N PRO A 626 -15.83 7.77 26.52
CA PRO A 626 -17.19 7.93 26.02
C PRO A 626 -18.17 8.19 27.16
N ALA A 627 -19.16 9.06 26.94
CA ALA A 627 -20.21 9.29 27.92
C ALA A 627 -20.99 7.99 28.21
N GLY A 628 -21.24 7.70 29.49
CA GLY A 628 -22.12 6.61 29.91
C GLY A 628 -21.47 5.24 30.15
N VAL A 629 -20.15 5.18 30.43
CA VAL A 629 -19.49 3.95 30.91
C VAL A 629 -20.15 3.49 32.22
N SER A 630 -20.84 2.35 32.19
CA SER A 630 -21.65 1.84 33.32
C SER A 630 -20.88 0.92 34.30
N ARG A 631 -19.54 1.04 34.33
CA ARG A 631 -18.64 0.24 35.18
C ARG A 631 -17.64 1.15 35.89
N ALA A 632 -16.99 0.67 36.94
CA ALA A 632 -15.92 1.43 37.58
C ALA A 632 -14.76 1.71 36.60
N ASP A 633 -14.22 2.91 36.68
CA ASP A 633 -13.12 3.41 35.87
C ASP A 633 -12.15 4.26 36.73
N VAL A 634 -11.06 4.75 36.15
CA VAL A 634 -10.14 5.69 36.81
C VAL A 634 -10.92 6.87 37.38
N GLY A 635 -10.72 7.18 38.66
CA GLY A 635 -11.45 8.24 39.36
C GLY A 635 -12.79 7.81 39.97
N THR A 636 -13.27 6.59 39.73
CA THR A 636 -14.43 6.04 40.47
C THR A 636 -14.05 5.90 41.94
N GLY A 637 -14.82 6.46 42.87
CA GLY A 637 -14.47 6.34 44.28
C GLY A 637 -14.75 4.95 44.85
N CYS A 638 -13.98 4.62 45.87
CA CYS A 638 -13.90 3.30 46.49
C CYS A 638 -13.69 3.39 48.01
N VAL A 639 -14.01 4.54 48.62
CA VAL A 639 -13.86 4.76 50.07
C VAL A 639 -14.84 3.89 50.83
N VAL A 640 -16.10 3.89 50.38
CA VAL A 640 -17.17 3.12 51.03
C VAL A 640 -17.06 1.64 50.67
N ASN A 641 -16.75 1.34 49.41
CA ASN A 641 -16.55 -0.02 48.94
C ASN A 641 -15.15 -0.19 48.32
N PRO A 642 -14.16 -0.69 49.08
CA PRO A 642 -12.81 -0.94 48.56
C PRO A 642 -12.75 -1.93 47.40
N ARG A 643 -13.80 -2.76 47.23
CA ARG A 643 -13.93 -3.70 46.10
C ARG A 643 -14.58 -3.08 44.87
N ALA A 644 -14.92 -1.79 44.87
CA ALA A 644 -15.51 -1.10 43.72
C ALA A 644 -14.60 -1.16 42.47
N CYS A 645 -13.27 -1.25 42.68
CA CYS A 645 -12.29 -1.36 41.60
C CYS A 645 -12.06 -2.82 41.12
N GLU A 646 -12.62 -3.82 41.80
CA GLU A 646 -12.44 -5.23 41.44
C GLU A 646 -13.39 -5.61 40.28
N LEU A 647 -12.97 -5.34 39.04
CA LEU A 647 -13.72 -5.70 37.85
C LEU A 647 -13.51 -7.18 37.45
N GLY A 648 -14.58 -7.82 36.98
CA GLY A 648 -14.55 -9.18 36.43
C GLY A 648 -15.36 -9.31 35.14
N GLY A 649 -15.21 -10.44 34.44
CA GLY A 649 -16.01 -10.76 33.25
C GLY A 649 -15.94 -9.69 32.16
N VAL A 650 -17.11 -9.27 31.68
CA VAL A 650 -17.27 -8.30 30.58
C VAL A 650 -16.76 -6.91 30.94
N ASP A 651 -16.87 -6.48 32.20
CA ASP A 651 -16.43 -5.15 32.63
C ASP A 651 -14.90 -5.02 32.61
N LEU A 652 -14.21 -6.09 33.01
CA LEU A 652 -12.74 -6.13 32.92
C LEU A 652 -12.27 -6.17 31.46
N GLN A 653 -12.97 -6.91 30.59
CA GLN A 653 -12.67 -6.90 29.16
C GLN A 653 -12.92 -5.53 28.53
N SER A 654 -14.00 -4.86 28.93
CA SER A 654 -14.34 -3.51 28.50
C SER A 654 -13.28 -2.49 28.93
N LEU A 655 -12.76 -2.56 30.17
CA LEU A 655 -11.65 -1.73 30.64
C LEU A 655 -10.39 -1.94 29.81
N ARG A 656 -10.01 -3.20 29.58
CA ARG A 656 -8.82 -3.57 28.81
C ARG A 656 -8.91 -3.12 27.36
N ALA A 657 -10.11 -3.17 26.77
CA ALA A 657 -10.38 -2.66 25.43
C ALA A 657 -10.29 -1.12 25.40
N GLN A 658 -10.91 -0.42 26.35
CA GLN A 658 -10.89 1.05 26.44
C GLN A 658 -9.46 1.60 26.52
N TYR A 659 -8.62 1.01 27.36
CA TYR A 659 -7.23 1.46 27.53
C TYR A 659 -6.24 0.75 26.61
N ARG A 660 -6.67 -0.22 25.80
CA ARG A 660 -5.82 -1.06 24.95
C ARG A 660 -4.63 -1.66 25.71
N ARG A 661 -4.89 -2.18 26.91
CA ARG A 661 -3.90 -2.81 27.78
C ARG A 661 -4.41 -4.18 28.24
N PRO A 662 -3.85 -5.30 27.75
CA PRO A 662 -4.31 -6.64 28.11
C PRO A 662 -4.22 -6.93 29.62
N ALA A 663 -3.27 -6.29 30.30
CA ALA A 663 -3.05 -6.42 31.75
C ALA A 663 -3.81 -5.38 32.59
N ALA A 664 -4.55 -4.43 31.97
CA ALA A 664 -5.22 -3.38 32.72
C ALA A 664 -6.16 -3.96 33.79
N THR A 665 -5.97 -3.43 35.00
CA THR A 665 -6.79 -3.69 36.19
C THR A 665 -6.87 -2.41 37.00
N LEU A 666 -7.95 -2.24 37.77
CA LEU A 666 -8.09 -1.13 38.69
C LEU A 666 -7.74 -1.55 40.11
N VAL A 667 -7.14 -0.63 40.86
CA VAL A 667 -6.89 -0.76 42.29
C VAL A 667 -7.43 0.46 43.02
N CYS A 668 -8.02 0.24 44.20
CA CYS A 668 -8.40 1.33 45.08
C CYS A 668 -7.12 1.92 45.71
N ALA A 669 -6.76 3.14 45.34
CA ALA A 669 -5.58 3.79 45.89
C ALA A 669 -5.86 4.41 47.26
N ALA A 670 -4.81 4.79 47.98
CA ALA A 670 -4.91 5.50 49.25
C ALA A 670 -5.72 6.82 49.18
N SER A 671 -5.88 7.42 48.00
CA SER A 671 -6.75 8.58 47.77
C SER A 671 -8.24 8.27 47.88
N GLY A 672 -8.62 6.99 47.87
CA GLY A 672 -10.02 6.57 47.90
C GLY A 672 -10.70 6.53 46.53
N ASN A 673 -9.92 6.54 45.45
CA ASN A 673 -10.40 6.41 44.07
C ASN A 673 -9.72 5.22 43.38
N CYS A 674 -10.36 4.69 42.33
CA CYS A 674 -9.80 3.64 41.47
C CYS A 674 -8.75 4.21 40.52
N HIS A 675 -7.65 3.48 40.34
CA HIS A 675 -6.53 3.83 39.45
C HIS A 675 -6.08 2.60 38.66
N LEU A 676 -5.49 2.81 37.49
CA LEU A 676 -4.84 1.72 36.76
C LEU A 676 -3.61 1.24 37.53
N ALA A 677 -3.58 -0.05 37.84
CA ALA A 677 -2.40 -0.70 38.40
C ALA A 677 -1.37 -0.97 37.31
N CYS A 678 -0.09 -0.92 37.70
CA CYS A 678 1.02 -1.18 36.79
C CYS A 678 2.16 -1.92 37.48
N THR A 679 2.99 -2.56 36.68
CA THR A 679 4.30 -3.11 37.08
C THR A 679 5.44 -2.46 36.32
N SER A 680 5.17 -1.92 35.14
CA SER A 680 6.08 -1.18 34.28
C SER A 680 5.33 -0.15 33.44
N ASP A 681 6.05 0.74 32.76
CA ASP A 681 5.48 1.69 31.81
C ASP A 681 4.63 1.03 30.72
N ALA A 682 4.93 -0.22 30.35
CA ALA A 682 4.16 -0.96 29.34
C ALA A 682 2.69 -1.18 29.74
N ASP A 683 2.39 -1.19 31.05
CA ASP A 683 1.03 -1.36 31.56
C ASP A 683 0.22 -0.07 31.48
N CYS A 684 0.87 1.07 31.24
CA CYS A 684 0.27 2.39 31.28
C CYS A 684 -0.07 2.91 29.88
N PRO A 685 -1.25 3.51 29.68
CA PRO A 685 -1.67 4.06 28.39
C PRO A 685 -1.08 5.46 28.14
N GLY A 686 -0.62 5.70 26.91
CA GLY A 686 -0.14 7.01 26.47
C GLY A 686 1.00 7.58 27.32
N LEU A 687 1.04 8.90 27.50
CA LEU A 687 2.08 9.60 28.26
C LEU A 687 2.13 9.28 29.78
N MET A 688 1.34 8.34 30.29
CA MET A 688 1.42 7.90 31.68
C MET A 688 2.68 7.07 31.95
N ARG A 689 3.16 7.09 33.20
CA ARG A 689 4.32 6.35 33.71
C ARG A 689 3.90 5.51 34.90
N CYS A 690 4.56 4.37 35.06
CA CYS A 690 4.31 3.53 36.21
C CYS A 690 5.10 4.04 37.42
N GLU A 691 4.40 4.61 38.39
CA GLU A 691 5.01 5.21 39.59
C GLU A 691 4.52 4.54 40.87
N THR A 692 5.39 4.45 41.88
CA THR A 692 5.01 3.90 43.19
C THR A 692 4.62 5.00 44.15
N ILE A 693 3.33 5.12 44.44
CA ILE A 693 2.77 6.13 45.34
C ILE A 693 2.15 5.44 46.55
N ALA A 694 2.58 5.84 47.75
CA ALA A 694 2.11 5.25 49.01
C ALA A 694 2.17 3.71 49.07
N GLY A 695 3.15 3.11 48.37
CA GLY A 695 3.35 1.65 48.32
C GLY A 695 2.49 0.91 47.28
N GLN A 696 1.75 1.63 46.42
CA GLN A 696 1.00 1.07 45.28
C GLN A 696 1.60 1.58 43.97
N SER A 697 1.80 0.68 43.00
CA SER A 697 2.30 1.03 41.67
C SER A 697 1.12 1.37 40.75
N LEU A 698 1.03 2.63 40.34
CA LEU A 698 -0.09 3.23 39.63
C LEU A 698 0.39 3.91 38.34
N CYS A 699 -0.45 3.88 37.30
CA CYS A 699 -0.21 4.71 36.12
C CYS A 699 -0.55 6.16 36.41
N VAL A 700 0.44 7.04 36.29
CA VAL A 700 0.30 8.47 36.57
C VAL A 700 0.89 9.32 35.45
N ASP A 701 0.35 10.52 35.28
CA ASP A 701 0.89 11.54 34.41
C ASP A 701 2.17 12.13 35.04
N PRO A 702 3.34 11.98 34.41
CA PRO A 702 4.60 12.47 34.94
C PRO A 702 4.67 14.01 35.01
N SER A 703 3.88 14.73 34.21
CA SER A 703 3.83 16.20 34.25
C SER A 703 3.19 16.74 35.52
N CYS A 704 2.49 15.88 36.27
CA CYS A 704 1.81 16.22 37.51
C CYS A 704 2.57 15.72 38.75
N ALA A 705 3.77 15.14 38.59
CA ALA A 705 4.61 14.77 39.72
C ALA A 705 5.08 16.04 40.48
N PRO A 706 5.07 16.02 41.82
CA PRO A 706 5.33 17.21 42.66
C PRO A 706 6.76 17.76 42.58
#